data_AF-A0AAJ7DYB7-F1
#
_entry.id   AF-A0AAJ7DYB7-F1
#
_cell.length_a   1.000
_cell.length_b   1.000
_cell.length_c   1.000
_cell.angle_alpha   90.00
_cell.angle_beta   90.00
_cell.angle_gamma   90.00
#
_symmetry.space_group_name_H-M   'P 1'
#
loop_
_entity.id
_entity.type
_entity.pdbx_description
1 polymer ?
#
loop_
_entity_poly.entity_id
_entity_poly.type
_entity_poly.pdbx_seq_one_letter_code
_entity_poly.pdbx_strand_id
1 'polypeptide(L)'
;MDELKDEQKVLIQKFNKRITECPKDINAWLEYVQFQDQVIESCSFYKQKNIKEIITQKKLTIIEKALAINYDSVELLNLKLQLLSMSIPADQFLNKIEEMIKHDKKNIILWEALIKLTQTSCVLCKVSKVLDSYVKYFSVLKQKCKTSPKFYDEQIFNLLYQCLIFLRHVGLWEQMWEILKINLHLNLEIDREKLKNINTIDEKLIMDMEELILNSKLPLNQLWLRIELLRERCFWTSVDINQVNVNLIGDEKRLVSADEITNFIYPTITIESNFRLVIFTLLCLKVPLLPSRHCTFKDFKLEKDCWTIDSLECILPMIYSTVWIGAVDKYLSNKFMLTSLFEGELTSGPQFIKYHPAQELYLDFIRLIFSTISQKLPIIQRTSILIWWLRFERLLIFITKDEPLKEESKNKKAKSIIKNFLKKPENRNNLHFYREFALFEYELGSFDNCIYMLRKIIQSQDIKFLDNEEKAALLSLYRTSFEILLDLSTYKNSNLEIFNEMTESLKNFICVCFNYNQNMTVEEILYEEIIKFLTNSVADESEDTFLLPNLHCDLLICYSYILYSKNRIDTNSIFELFNRCLTHCNKCFRLQERFYETKVAFLQFLQHTVQKVENVLINTLNEALEKYPSNLFLLSLNASIESKLPYWKLKTSNKRYNIWSILANCLAGRARIIHLNNIGLEQSSNAMINKMLSFHKTLSITEEVQNCPLVWRFYMLLLREHDLSKNKGEEIYFQAVTQCPWSRSVYISAAEIAPQILSQIQDLIQEKELRIHVTPDELDILRG
;
A
#
# COMPACT_ATOMS: atom_id res chain seq x y z
N MET A 1 35.71 -35.09 -4.98
CA MET A 1 34.35 -35.54 -4.61
C MET A 1 34.30 -36.02 -3.16
N ASP A 2 35.27 -36.81 -2.71
CA ASP A 2 35.33 -37.24 -1.30
C ASP A 2 35.77 -36.12 -0.35
N GLU A 3 36.61 -35.18 -0.79
CA GLU A 3 37.02 -33.99 -0.02
C GLU A 3 35.84 -33.08 0.37
N LEU A 4 34.90 -32.82 -0.56
CA LEU A 4 33.69 -32.02 -0.29
C LEU A 4 32.74 -32.70 0.71
N LYS A 5 32.65 -34.03 0.70
CA LYS A 5 31.84 -34.79 1.66
C LYS A 5 32.45 -34.77 3.06
N ASP A 6 33.78 -34.77 3.15
CA ASP A 6 34.47 -34.72 4.43
C ASP A 6 34.49 -33.30 5.03
N GLU A 7 34.59 -32.25 4.21
CA GLU A 7 34.38 -30.86 4.66
C GLU A 7 32.96 -30.63 5.22
N GLN A 8 31.94 -31.19 4.57
CA GLN A 8 30.55 -31.13 5.06
C GLN A 8 30.36 -31.85 6.38
N LYS A 9 30.95 -33.04 6.57
CA LYS A 9 30.91 -33.75 7.86
C LYS A 9 31.59 -32.96 8.97
N VAL A 10 32.72 -32.32 8.69
CA VAL A 10 33.42 -31.46 9.64
C VAL A 10 32.58 -30.24 10.03
N LEU A 11 31.86 -29.64 9.08
CA LEU A 11 30.94 -28.52 9.35
C LEU A 11 29.71 -28.96 10.16
N ILE A 12 29.10 -30.12 9.84
CA ILE A 12 28.01 -30.70 10.65
C ILE A 12 28.49 -30.98 12.08
N GLN A 13 29.71 -31.50 12.25
CA GLN A 13 30.31 -31.70 13.57
C GLN A 13 30.57 -30.37 14.30
N LYS A 14 30.98 -29.30 13.60
CA LYS A 14 31.13 -27.96 14.18
C LYS A 14 29.79 -27.37 14.62
N PHE A 15 28.73 -27.51 13.83
CA PHE A 15 27.39 -27.05 14.23
C PHE A 15 26.85 -27.86 15.41
N ASN A 16 27.00 -29.18 15.40
CA ASN A 16 26.61 -30.02 16.54
C ASN A 16 27.40 -29.65 17.81
N LYS A 17 28.70 -29.34 17.69
CA LYS A 17 29.51 -28.84 18.82
C LYS A 17 29.00 -27.49 19.35
N ARG A 18 28.75 -26.51 18.48
CA ARG A 18 28.17 -25.21 18.86
C ARG A 18 26.81 -25.36 19.54
N ILE A 19 25.98 -26.27 19.04
CA ILE A 19 24.67 -26.59 19.61
C ILE A 19 24.79 -27.26 20.99
N THR A 20 25.78 -28.13 21.19
CA THR A 20 26.04 -28.74 22.51
C THR A 20 26.66 -27.76 23.50
N GLU A 21 27.45 -26.79 23.03
CA GLU A 21 28.11 -25.79 23.87
C GLU A 21 27.14 -24.66 24.28
N CYS A 22 26.27 -24.21 23.37
CA CYS A 22 25.28 -23.15 23.60
C CYS A 22 23.88 -23.54 23.11
N PRO A 23 23.17 -24.45 23.79
CA PRO A 23 21.88 -24.98 23.32
C PRO A 23 20.74 -23.94 23.29
N LYS A 24 20.91 -22.81 24.00
CA LYS A 24 19.96 -21.67 24.01
C LYS A 24 20.17 -20.66 22.87
N ASP A 25 21.21 -20.79 22.06
CA ASP A 25 21.48 -19.86 20.96
C ASP A 25 20.59 -20.16 19.74
N ILE A 26 19.53 -19.37 19.57
CA ILE A 26 18.54 -19.51 18.49
C ILE A 26 19.21 -19.34 17.11
N ASN A 27 20.18 -18.44 16.98
CA ASN A 27 20.83 -18.17 15.69
C ASN A 27 21.65 -19.36 15.20
N ALA A 28 22.34 -20.07 16.09
CA ALA A 28 23.08 -21.27 15.75
C ALA A 28 22.16 -22.40 15.22
N TRP A 29 20.95 -22.53 15.78
CA TRP A 29 19.95 -23.48 15.28
C TRP A 29 19.40 -23.06 13.91
N LEU A 30 19.16 -21.77 13.70
CA LEU A 30 18.70 -21.23 12.41
C LEU A 30 19.73 -21.41 11.30
N GLU A 31 21.00 -21.11 11.59
CA GLU A 31 22.12 -21.34 10.67
C GLU A 31 22.27 -22.82 10.32
N TYR A 32 22.06 -23.72 11.29
CA TYR A 32 22.12 -25.16 11.04
C TYR A 32 20.96 -25.65 10.14
N VAL A 33 19.77 -25.06 10.28
CA VAL A 33 18.62 -25.33 9.39
C VAL A 33 18.90 -24.81 7.97
N GLN A 34 19.46 -23.61 7.82
CA GLN A 34 19.83 -23.02 6.53
C GLN A 34 21.00 -23.77 5.86
N PHE A 35 21.94 -24.28 6.64
CA PHE A 35 23.06 -25.08 6.15
C PHE A 35 22.59 -26.38 5.46
N GLN A 36 21.48 -26.98 5.91
CA GLN A 36 20.91 -28.17 5.24
C GLN A 36 20.46 -27.89 3.80
N ASP A 37 20.09 -26.65 3.46
CA ASP A 37 19.77 -26.28 2.07
C ASP A 37 21.03 -26.26 1.20
N GLN A 38 22.12 -25.68 1.72
CA GLN A 38 23.41 -25.55 1.01
C GLN A 38 24.11 -26.90 0.78
N VAL A 39 24.02 -27.81 1.76
CA VAL A 39 24.63 -29.16 1.66
C VAL A 39 24.08 -29.94 0.47
N ILE A 40 22.83 -29.72 0.08
CA ILE A 40 22.16 -30.53 -0.93
C ILE A 40 22.16 -29.86 -2.31
N GLU A 41 22.22 -28.53 -2.41
CA GLU A 41 22.54 -27.83 -3.67
C GLU A 41 23.88 -28.28 -4.25
N SER A 42 24.87 -28.59 -3.39
CA SER A 42 26.15 -29.15 -3.83
C SER A 42 26.09 -30.63 -4.26
N CYS A 43 25.04 -31.37 -3.87
CA CYS A 43 24.86 -32.80 -4.17
C CYS A 43 23.98 -33.06 -5.42
N SER A 44 23.45 -32.02 -6.07
CA SER A 44 22.42 -32.14 -7.12
C SER A 44 22.98 -32.51 -8.51
N PHE A 45 23.55 -33.71 -8.66
CA PHE A 45 23.70 -34.36 -9.97
C PHE A 45 22.56 -35.36 -10.29
N TYR A 46 21.69 -35.68 -9.33
CA TYR A 46 20.56 -36.60 -9.53
C TYR A 46 19.21 -35.93 -9.26
N LYS A 47 18.41 -35.79 -10.32
CA LYS A 47 16.99 -35.40 -10.26
C LYS A 47 16.17 -36.50 -9.57
N GLN A 48 15.91 -36.37 -8.27
CA GLN A 48 14.87 -37.16 -7.60
C GLN A 48 13.88 -36.23 -6.88
N LYS A 49 12.59 -36.39 -7.19
CA LYS A 49 11.47 -35.60 -6.65
C LYS A 49 11.38 -35.63 -5.10
N ASN A 50 11.98 -36.64 -4.45
CA ASN A 50 11.84 -36.89 -3.00
C ASN A 50 12.88 -36.16 -2.13
N ILE A 51 13.85 -35.45 -2.73
CA ILE A 51 14.91 -34.78 -1.96
C ILE A 51 14.35 -33.65 -1.09
N LYS A 52 13.37 -32.88 -1.61
CA LYS A 52 12.73 -31.77 -0.87
C LYS A 52 11.98 -32.25 0.37
N GLU A 53 11.28 -33.38 0.28
CA GLU A 53 10.56 -33.97 1.41
C GLU A 53 11.53 -34.51 2.49
N ILE A 54 12.64 -35.11 2.06
CA ILE A 54 13.69 -35.56 2.98
C ILE A 54 14.37 -34.37 3.66
N ILE A 55 14.56 -33.25 2.96
CA ILE A 55 15.09 -31.99 3.51
C ILE A 55 14.16 -31.46 4.58
N THR A 56 12.87 -31.31 4.28
CA THR A 56 11.90 -30.74 5.21
C THR A 56 11.73 -31.63 6.45
N GLN A 57 11.73 -32.95 6.31
CA GLN A 57 11.70 -33.87 7.45
C GLN A 57 12.95 -33.74 8.33
N LYS A 58 14.15 -33.67 7.76
CA LYS A 58 15.37 -33.46 8.55
C LYS A 58 15.34 -32.12 9.29
N LYS A 59 14.91 -31.04 8.63
CA LYS A 59 14.75 -29.73 9.25
C LYS A 59 13.73 -29.75 10.40
N LEU A 60 12.61 -30.45 10.22
CA LEU A 60 11.61 -30.62 11.28
C LEU A 60 12.20 -31.33 12.50
N THR A 61 12.96 -32.41 12.33
CA THR A 61 13.59 -33.10 13.47
C THR A 61 14.61 -32.23 14.22
N ILE A 62 15.30 -31.34 13.50
CA ILE A 62 16.26 -30.40 14.10
C ILE A 62 15.51 -29.33 14.90
N ILE A 63 14.43 -28.78 14.33
CA ILE A 63 13.63 -27.74 14.97
C ILE A 63 12.85 -28.29 16.18
N GLU A 64 12.36 -29.53 16.11
CA GLU A 64 11.73 -30.18 17.27
C GLU A 64 12.71 -30.35 18.44
N LYS A 65 13.97 -30.69 18.16
CA LYS A 65 15.03 -30.71 19.18
C LYS A 65 15.34 -29.32 19.72
N ALA A 66 15.34 -28.30 18.86
CA ALA A 66 15.59 -26.92 19.27
C ALA A 66 14.45 -26.35 20.13
N LEU A 67 13.19 -26.64 19.78
CA LEU A 67 12.00 -26.21 20.53
C LEU A 67 11.83 -26.95 21.86
N ALA A 68 12.30 -28.20 21.96
CA ALA A 68 12.32 -28.92 23.24
C ALA A 68 13.21 -28.22 24.28
N ILE A 69 14.21 -27.46 23.83
CA ILE A 69 15.14 -26.70 24.67
C ILE A 69 14.66 -25.24 24.82
N ASN A 70 14.16 -24.63 23.75
CA ASN A 70 13.75 -23.23 23.66
C ASN A 70 12.25 -23.08 23.34
N TYR A 71 11.40 -23.42 24.31
CA TYR A 71 9.94 -23.51 24.13
C TYR A 71 9.26 -22.16 23.79
N ASP A 72 9.83 -21.03 24.23
CA ASP A 72 9.25 -19.69 24.01
C ASP A 72 9.67 -19.02 22.68
N SER A 73 10.48 -19.69 21.87
CA SER A 73 11.07 -19.06 20.67
C SER A 73 10.06 -18.94 19.50
N VAL A 74 9.65 -17.70 19.23
CA VAL A 74 8.73 -17.32 18.14
C VAL A 74 9.28 -17.70 16.76
N GLU A 75 10.57 -17.51 16.53
CA GLU A 75 11.21 -17.73 15.22
C GLU A 75 11.30 -19.21 14.84
N LEU A 76 11.65 -20.08 15.79
CA LEU A 76 11.69 -21.53 15.57
C LEU A 76 10.27 -22.10 15.36
N LEU A 77 9.27 -21.54 16.05
CA LEU A 77 7.88 -21.93 15.86
C LEU A 77 7.33 -21.51 14.49
N ASN A 78 7.66 -20.30 14.01
CA ASN A 78 7.34 -19.86 12.65
C ASN A 78 7.96 -20.80 11.59
N LEU A 79 9.23 -21.17 11.75
CA LEU A 79 9.90 -22.09 10.83
C LEU A 79 9.32 -23.51 10.90
N LYS A 80 8.96 -23.98 12.10
CA LYS A 80 8.26 -25.26 12.25
C LYS A 80 6.94 -25.24 11.47
N LEU A 81 6.13 -24.21 11.63
CA LEU A 81 4.84 -24.09 10.94
C LEU A 81 5.01 -23.99 9.43
N GLN A 82 6.00 -23.23 8.94
CA GLN A 82 6.33 -23.16 7.52
C GLN A 82 6.69 -24.55 6.97
N LEU A 83 7.60 -25.28 7.63
CA LEU A 83 7.99 -26.62 7.18
C LEU A 83 6.88 -27.66 7.30
N LEU A 84 6.00 -27.54 8.30
CA LEU A 84 4.82 -28.40 8.43
C LEU A 84 3.82 -28.13 7.29
N SER A 85 3.62 -26.86 6.92
CA SER A 85 2.74 -26.49 5.80
C SER A 85 3.21 -27.06 4.45
N MET A 86 4.52 -27.25 4.28
CA MET A 86 5.11 -27.84 3.07
C MET A 86 5.09 -29.37 3.05
N SER A 87 5.04 -30.02 4.23
CA SER A 87 5.26 -31.47 4.35
C SER A 87 3.99 -32.28 4.54
N ILE A 88 2.92 -31.66 5.07
CA ILE A 88 1.70 -32.35 5.50
C ILE A 88 0.49 -31.74 4.77
N PRO A 89 -0.49 -32.56 4.34
CA PRO A 89 -1.77 -32.06 3.81
C PRO A 89 -2.50 -31.13 4.80
N ALA A 90 -3.22 -30.14 4.27
CA ALA A 90 -3.84 -29.08 5.06
C ALA A 90 -4.73 -29.60 6.22
N ASP A 91 -5.49 -30.68 6.02
CA ASP A 91 -6.39 -31.24 7.03
C ASP A 91 -5.64 -31.81 8.25
N GLN A 92 -4.56 -32.55 7.99
CA GLN A 92 -3.72 -33.11 9.05
C GLN A 92 -2.94 -32.00 9.77
N PHE A 93 -2.53 -30.97 9.04
CA PHE A 93 -1.85 -29.83 9.64
C PHE A 93 -2.80 -29.01 10.52
N LEU A 94 -4.07 -28.82 10.11
CA LEU A 94 -5.10 -28.19 10.93
C LEU A 94 -5.27 -28.91 12.27
N ASN A 95 -5.43 -30.24 12.26
CA ASN A 95 -5.58 -31.02 13.48
C ASN A 95 -4.39 -30.85 14.42
N LYS A 96 -3.15 -30.85 13.89
CA LYS A 96 -1.93 -30.63 14.68
C LYS A 96 -1.88 -29.22 15.28
N ILE A 97 -2.25 -28.18 14.52
CA ILE A 97 -2.30 -26.82 15.06
C ILE A 97 -3.37 -26.72 16.15
N GLU A 98 -4.55 -27.31 15.96
CA GLU A 98 -5.61 -27.30 16.97
C GLU A 98 -5.18 -28.02 18.26
N GLU A 99 -4.44 -29.13 18.16
CA GLU A 99 -3.83 -29.80 19.32
C GLU A 99 -2.82 -28.87 20.02
N MET A 100 -1.93 -28.23 19.26
CA MET A 100 -0.98 -27.27 19.82
C MET A 100 -1.67 -26.08 20.49
N ILE A 101 -2.79 -25.59 19.94
CA ILE A 101 -3.60 -24.52 20.54
C ILE A 101 -4.31 -25.01 21.81
N LYS A 102 -4.76 -26.28 21.88
CA LYS A 102 -5.34 -26.82 23.12
C LYS A 102 -4.33 -26.82 24.26
N HIS A 103 -3.07 -27.15 23.98
CA HIS A 103 -1.98 -27.07 24.94
C HIS A 103 -1.62 -25.62 25.27
N ASP A 104 -1.54 -24.76 24.25
CA ASP A 104 -1.04 -23.39 24.39
C ASP A 104 -1.97 -22.35 23.73
N LYS A 105 -3.16 -22.21 24.32
CA LYS A 105 -4.21 -21.29 23.84
C LYS A 105 -3.73 -19.84 23.72
N LYS A 106 -2.65 -19.51 24.42
CA LYS A 106 -2.11 -18.16 24.56
C LYS A 106 -1.24 -17.72 23.39
N ASN A 107 -0.76 -18.63 22.54
CA ASN A 107 0.22 -18.29 21.52
C ASN A 107 -0.44 -17.65 20.29
N ILE A 108 -0.11 -16.38 20.04
CA ILE A 108 -0.62 -15.55 18.92
C ILE A 108 -0.29 -16.18 17.56
N ILE A 109 0.92 -16.72 17.41
CA ILE A 109 1.43 -17.21 16.13
C ILE A 109 0.68 -18.46 15.67
N LEU A 110 0.26 -19.31 16.61
CA LEU A 110 -0.53 -20.50 16.29
C LEU A 110 -1.91 -20.11 15.75
N TRP A 111 -2.53 -19.07 16.30
CA TRP A 111 -3.81 -18.56 15.81
C TRP A 111 -3.67 -17.88 14.44
N GLU A 112 -2.63 -17.06 14.24
CA GLU A 112 -2.33 -16.45 12.94
C GLU A 112 -2.08 -17.53 11.86
N ALA A 113 -1.35 -18.60 12.20
CA ALA A 113 -1.11 -19.72 11.30
C ALA A 113 -2.37 -20.54 11.02
N LEU A 114 -3.26 -20.73 12.00
CA LEU A 114 -4.55 -21.40 11.80
C LEU A 114 -5.43 -20.60 10.83
N ILE A 115 -5.55 -19.29 11.04
CA ILE A 115 -6.31 -18.41 10.15
C ILE A 115 -5.73 -18.45 8.74
N LYS A 116 -4.41 -18.29 8.62
CA LYS A 116 -3.72 -18.36 7.33
C LYS A 116 -3.94 -19.70 6.62
N LEU A 117 -3.87 -20.81 7.35
CA LEU A 117 -4.10 -22.15 6.80
C LEU A 117 -5.54 -22.31 6.29
N THR A 118 -6.52 -21.97 7.13
CA THR A 118 -7.94 -22.11 6.79
C THR A 118 -8.34 -21.24 5.60
N GLN A 119 -7.74 -20.05 5.49
CA GLN A 119 -7.96 -19.12 4.38
C GLN A 119 -7.27 -19.59 3.09
N THR A 120 -6.00 -19.99 3.15
CA THR A 120 -5.20 -20.29 1.93
C THR A 120 -5.47 -21.67 1.35
N SER A 121 -5.94 -22.63 2.15
CA SER A 121 -6.25 -23.97 1.66
C SER A 121 -7.57 -23.98 0.89
N CYS A 122 -7.52 -24.31 -0.40
CA CYS A 122 -8.71 -24.44 -1.25
C CYS A 122 -9.74 -25.45 -0.71
N VAL A 123 -9.32 -26.50 0.00
CA VAL A 123 -10.22 -27.51 0.56
C VAL A 123 -10.93 -27.00 1.82
N LEU A 124 -10.20 -26.32 2.69
CA LEU A 124 -10.70 -25.87 4.00
C LEU A 124 -11.45 -24.54 3.93
N CYS A 125 -11.10 -23.69 2.95
CA CYS A 125 -11.63 -22.34 2.82
C CYS A 125 -13.14 -22.37 2.64
N LYS A 126 -13.84 -21.92 3.67
CA LYS A 126 -15.25 -21.53 3.67
C LYS A 126 -15.35 -20.27 4.52
N VAL A 127 -16.12 -19.29 4.07
CA VAL A 127 -16.22 -17.98 4.74
C VAL A 127 -16.63 -18.14 6.20
N SER A 128 -17.66 -18.94 6.49
CA SER A 128 -18.11 -19.24 7.86
C SER A 128 -16.99 -19.78 8.76
N LYS A 129 -16.27 -20.81 8.31
CA LYS A 129 -15.17 -21.44 9.07
C LYS A 129 -14.01 -20.47 9.36
N VAL A 130 -13.68 -19.61 8.41
CA VAL A 130 -12.62 -18.61 8.58
C VAL A 130 -13.07 -17.56 9.59
N LEU A 131 -14.30 -17.05 9.48
CA LEU A 131 -14.86 -16.10 10.44
C LEU A 131 -14.95 -16.68 11.85
N ASP A 132 -15.37 -17.94 12.01
CA ASP A 132 -15.36 -18.64 13.30
C ASP A 132 -13.97 -18.69 13.94
N SER A 133 -12.94 -18.86 13.12
CA SER A 133 -11.54 -18.87 13.55
C SER A 133 -11.10 -17.48 14.04
N TYR A 134 -11.50 -16.42 13.32
CA TYR A 134 -11.31 -15.04 13.79
C TYR A 134 -12.04 -14.80 15.11
N VAL A 135 -13.32 -15.17 15.24
CA VAL A 135 -14.12 -14.99 16.47
C VAL A 135 -13.48 -15.67 17.68
N LYS A 136 -13.03 -16.93 17.51
CA LYS A 136 -12.30 -17.66 18.56
C LYS A 136 -11.05 -16.91 18.98
N TYR A 137 -10.25 -16.44 18.02
CA TYR A 137 -9.02 -15.72 18.33
C TYR A 137 -9.26 -14.36 19.00
N PHE A 138 -10.26 -13.60 18.53
CA PHE A 138 -10.72 -12.36 19.16
C PHE A 138 -11.10 -12.59 20.63
N SER A 139 -11.83 -13.66 20.93
CA SER A 139 -12.23 -13.98 22.31
C SER A 139 -11.03 -14.21 23.23
N VAL A 140 -9.98 -14.88 22.73
CA VAL A 140 -8.75 -15.16 23.47
C VAL A 140 -7.96 -13.87 23.74
N LEU A 141 -7.87 -12.98 22.75
CA LEU A 141 -7.18 -11.70 22.92
C LEU A 141 -7.93 -10.79 23.90
N LYS A 142 -9.26 -10.68 23.78
CA LYS A 142 -10.12 -9.89 24.68
C LYS A 142 -9.94 -10.27 26.15
N GLN A 143 -9.77 -11.56 26.46
CA GLN A 143 -9.52 -12.02 27.83
C GLN A 143 -8.20 -11.52 28.42
N LYS A 144 -7.21 -11.20 27.58
CA LYS A 144 -5.85 -10.85 28.00
C LYS A 144 -5.56 -9.35 28.08
N CYS A 145 -6.43 -8.50 27.53
CA CYS A 145 -6.22 -7.05 27.46
C CYS A 145 -5.93 -6.40 28.82
N LYS A 146 -6.43 -6.99 29.92
CA LYS A 146 -6.21 -6.49 31.29
C LYS A 146 -4.75 -6.53 31.75
N THR A 147 -3.89 -7.32 31.12
CA THR A 147 -2.48 -7.50 31.55
C THR A 147 -1.55 -6.44 30.98
N SER A 148 -1.68 -6.12 29.69
CA SER A 148 -0.89 -5.09 29.00
C SER A 148 -1.74 -4.45 27.89
N PRO A 149 -2.48 -3.37 28.19
CA PRO A 149 -3.55 -2.88 27.31
C PRO A 149 -3.02 -2.43 25.94
N LYS A 150 -1.94 -1.63 25.89
CA LYS A 150 -1.37 -1.13 24.63
C LYS A 150 -0.97 -2.24 23.66
N PHE A 151 -0.24 -3.25 24.14
CA PHE A 151 0.23 -4.35 23.29
C PHE A 151 -0.92 -5.20 22.72
N TYR A 152 -1.93 -5.50 23.54
CA TYR A 152 -3.08 -6.29 23.09
C TYR A 152 -4.06 -5.48 22.24
N ASP A 153 -4.23 -4.17 22.52
CA ASP A 153 -5.00 -3.25 21.67
C ASP A 153 -4.42 -3.25 20.24
N GLU A 154 -3.09 -3.15 20.10
CA GLU A 154 -2.43 -3.26 18.79
C GLU A 154 -2.68 -4.60 18.09
N GLN A 155 -2.57 -5.73 18.80
CA GLN A 155 -2.82 -7.05 18.19
C GLN A 155 -4.27 -7.22 17.77
N ILE A 156 -5.21 -6.74 18.59
CA ILE A 156 -6.65 -6.80 18.29
C ILE A 156 -6.97 -5.96 17.06
N PHE A 157 -6.39 -4.76 16.94
CA PHE A 157 -6.61 -3.94 15.76
C PHE A 157 -5.98 -4.51 14.50
N ASN A 158 -4.82 -5.16 14.60
CA ASN A 158 -4.25 -5.88 13.45
C ASN A 158 -5.15 -7.04 13.03
N LEU A 159 -5.68 -7.81 13.99
CA LEU A 159 -6.61 -8.89 13.72
C LEU A 159 -7.92 -8.38 13.11
N LEU A 160 -8.44 -7.26 13.62
CA LEU A 160 -9.63 -6.59 13.09
C LEU A 160 -9.39 -6.13 11.66
N TYR A 161 -8.26 -5.49 11.39
CA TYR A 161 -7.88 -5.10 10.04
C TYR A 161 -7.83 -6.31 9.09
N GLN A 162 -7.16 -7.40 9.48
CA GLN A 162 -7.12 -8.63 8.68
C GLN A 162 -8.52 -9.21 8.41
N CYS A 163 -9.38 -9.26 9.44
CA CYS A 163 -10.77 -9.74 9.30
C CYS A 163 -11.59 -8.84 8.37
N LEU A 164 -11.44 -7.52 8.47
CA LEU A 164 -12.16 -6.56 7.63
C LEU A 164 -11.70 -6.64 6.17
N ILE A 165 -10.40 -6.79 5.93
CA ILE A 165 -9.85 -7.03 4.59
C ILE A 165 -10.34 -8.39 4.04
N PHE A 166 -10.46 -9.41 4.88
CA PHE A 166 -11.07 -10.68 4.47
C PHE A 166 -12.53 -10.52 4.05
N LEU A 167 -13.38 -9.86 4.86
CA LEU A 167 -14.78 -9.56 4.50
C LEU A 167 -14.88 -8.77 3.19
N ARG A 168 -13.97 -7.81 3.00
CA ARG A 168 -13.82 -7.05 1.75
C ARG A 168 -13.55 -7.95 0.55
N HIS A 169 -12.60 -8.87 0.67
CA HIS A 169 -12.19 -9.77 -0.42
C HIS A 169 -13.28 -10.77 -0.78
N VAL A 170 -14.10 -11.16 0.20
CA VAL A 170 -15.27 -12.03 0.02
C VAL A 170 -16.43 -11.29 -0.65
N GLY A 171 -16.49 -9.96 -0.51
CA GLY A 171 -17.55 -9.09 -1.05
C GLY A 171 -18.64 -8.74 -0.03
N LEU A 172 -18.44 -9.01 1.27
CA LEU A 172 -19.38 -8.68 2.35
C LEU A 172 -19.11 -7.26 2.88
N TRP A 173 -19.29 -6.26 2.02
CA TRP A 173 -19.01 -4.86 2.33
C TRP A 173 -19.93 -4.28 3.40
N GLU A 174 -21.20 -4.67 3.39
CA GLU A 174 -22.21 -4.22 4.32
C GLU A 174 -21.85 -4.65 5.76
N GLN A 175 -21.46 -5.92 5.94
CA GLN A 175 -21.01 -6.45 7.22
C GLN A 175 -19.71 -5.78 7.68
N MET A 176 -18.74 -5.61 6.77
CA MET A 176 -17.48 -4.92 7.05
C MET A 176 -17.72 -3.49 7.55
N TRP A 177 -18.60 -2.74 6.86
CA TRP A 177 -18.90 -1.35 7.21
C TRP A 177 -19.61 -1.24 8.56
N GLU A 178 -20.59 -2.09 8.87
CA GLU A 178 -21.28 -2.02 10.16
C GLU A 178 -20.35 -2.36 11.34
N ILE A 179 -19.43 -3.33 11.16
CA ILE A 179 -18.38 -3.61 12.16
C ILE A 179 -17.49 -2.37 12.36
N LEU A 180 -17.05 -1.72 11.28
CA LEU A 180 -16.22 -0.50 11.35
C LEU A 180 -16.96 0.64 12.04
N LYS A 181 -18.20 0.91 11.63
CA LYS A 181 -19.06 1.97 12.15
C LYS A 181 -19.29 1.84 13.65
N ILE A 182 -19.56 0.63 14.15
CA ILE A 182 -19.74 0.40 15.59
C ILE A 182 -18.44 0.58 16.36
N ASN A 183 -17.31 0.07 15.86
CA ASN A 183 -16.01 0.24 16.50
C ASN A 183 -15.55 1.71 16.52
N LEU A 184 -15.80 2.46 15.45
CA LEU A 184 -15.56 3.91 15.40
C LEU A 184 -16.45 4.67 16.39
N HIS A 185 -17.74 4.33 16.46
CA HIS A 185 -18.67 4.95 17.39
C HIS A 185 -18.24 4.75 18.86
N LEU A 186 -17.85 3.52 19.22
CA LEU A 186 -17.46 3.19 20.59
C LEU A 186 -16.13 3.82 21.01
N ASN A 187 -15.16 3.89 20.11
CA ASN A 187 -13.80 4.33 20.45
C ASN A 187 -13.56 5.84 20.26
N LEU A 188 -14.32 6.51 19.39
CA LEU A 188 -14.19 7.94 19.09
C LEU A 188 -15.42 8.78 19.49
N GLU A 189 -16.45 8.16 20.08
CA GLU A 189 -17.71 8.82 20.48
C GLU A 189 -18.35 9.64 19.34
N ILE A 190 -18.35 9.07 18.12
CA ILE A 190 -18.94 9.71 16.93
C ILE A 190 -20.46 9.55 16.95
N ASP A 191 -21.23 10.60 16.65
CA ASP A 191 -22.70 10.51 16.62
C ASP A 191 -23.18 9.42 15.62
N ARG A 192 -23.96 8.45 16.10
CA ARG A 192 -24.47 7.34 15.25
C ARG A 192 -25.27 7.86 14.06
N GLU A 193 -26.01 8.95 14.23
CA GLU A 193 -26.88 9.51 13.20
C GLU A 193 -26.10 10.10 12.01
N LYS A 194 -24.92 10.70 12.27
CA LYS A 194 -24.07 11.25 11.19
C LYS A 194 -23.49 10.15 10.30
N LEU A 195 -23.22 8.98 10.87
CA LEU A 195 -22.73 7.81 10.13
C LEU A 195 -23.86 6.94 9.57
N LYS A 196 -25.14 7.23 9.90
CA LYS A 196 -26.32 6.58 9.33
C LYS A 196 -26.86 7.32 8.11
N ASN A 197 -26.82 8.66 8.13
CA ASN A 197 -27.33 9.50 7.04
C ASN A 197 -26.35 9.58 5.86
N ILE A 198 -25.95 8.44 5.31
CA ILE A 198 -25.11 8.35 4.12
C ILE A 198 -26.03 8.27 2.91
N ASN A 199 -25.83 9.16 1.93
CA ASN A 199 -26.59 9.13 0.69
C ASN A 199 -26.24 7.86 -0.11
N THR A 200 -27.14 6.88 -0.14
CA THR A 200 -27.08 5.73 -1.03
C THR A 200 -27.77 6.04 -2.35
N ILE A 201 -27.52 5.24 -3.40
CA ILE A 201 -28.30 5.34 -4.64
C ILE A 201 -29.74 4.92 -4.35
N ASP A 202 -30.71 5.66 -4.90
CA ASP A 202 -32.12 5.27 -4.89
C ASP A 202 -32.30 3.91 -5.57
N GLU A 203 -32.96 2.96 -4.89
CA GLU A 203 -33.14 1.59 -5.40
C GLU A 203 -33.89 1.54 -6.73
N LYS A 204 -34.78 2.51 -6.98
CA LYS A 204 -35.48 2.66 -8.27
C LYS A 204 -34.52 2.92 -9.43
N LEU A 205 -33.52 3.78 -9.24
CA LEU A 205 -32.52 4.05 -10.26
C LEU A 205 -31.63 2.82 -10.52
N ILE A 206 -31.39 2.01 -9.49
CA ILE A 206 -30.66 0.74 -9.65
C ILE A 206 -31.48 -0.20 -10.54
N MET A 207 -32.76 -0.39 -10.23
CA MET A 207 -33.65 -1.24 -11.05
C MET A 207 -33.75 -0.76 -12.50
N ASP A 208 -33.94 0.54 -12.73
CA ASP A 208 -33.97 1.11 -14.09
C ASP A 208 -32.68 0.80 -14.87
N MET A 209 -31.53 0.86 -14.20
CA MET A 209 -30.23 0.55 -14.81
C MET A 209 -30.05 -0.96 -15.05
N GLU A 210 -30.57 -1.81 -14.18
CA GLU A 210 -30.60 -3.27 -14.38
C GLU A 210 -31.46 -3.63 -15.59
N GLU A 211 -32.64 -3.04 -15.73
CA GLU A 211 -33.51 -3.21 -16.91
C GLU A 211 -32.80 -2.76 -18.21
N LEU A 212 -32.09 -1.63 -18.18
CA LEU A 212 -31.30 -1.18 -19.33
C LEU A 212 -30.21 -2.19 -19.72
N ILE A 213 -29.54 -2.81 -18.74
CA ILE A 213 -28.54 -3.85 -18.99
C ILE A 213 -29.21 -5.08 -19.59
N LEU A 214 -30.33 -5.55 -19.03
CA LEU A 214 -31.06 -6.72 -19.51
C LEU A 214 -31.56 -6.54 -20.95
N ASN A 215 -31.97 -5.32 -21.32
CA ASN A 215 -32.42 -4.96 -22.67
C ASN A 215 -31.29 -4.88 -23.71
N SER A 216 -30.01 -4.95 -23.32
CA SER A 216 -28.86 -4.74 -24.21
C SER A 216 -28.54 -5.89 -25.18
N LYS A 217 -29.34 -6.98 -25.18
CA LYS A 217 -29.17 -8.17 -26.06
C LYS A 217 -27.80 -8.86 -26.00
N LEU A 218 -27.06 -8.67 -24.91
CA LEU A 218 -25.77 -9.31 -24.70
C LEU A 218 -25.91 -10.79 -24.31
N PRO A 219 -24.86 -11.60 -24.53
CA PRO A 219 -24.86 -12.99 -24.06
C PRO A 219 -24.98 -13.07 -22.54
N LEU A 220 -25.52 -14.19 -22.04
CA LEU A 220 -25.88 -14.38 -20.62
C LEU A 220 -24.71 -14.09 -19.67
N ASN A 221 -23.52 -14.55 -20.02
CA ASN A 221 -22.29 -14.32 -19.26
C ASN A 221 -21.97 -12.83 -19.06
N GLN A 222 -22.13 -12.03 -20.11
CA GLN A 222 -21.85 -10.58 -20.06
C GLN A 222 -22.96 -9.82 -19.34
N LEU A 223 -24.22 -10.25 -19.45
CA LEU A 223 -25.30 -9.67 -18.66
C LEU A 223 -25.08 -9.92 -17.17
N TRP A 224 -24.82 -11.17 -16.79
CA TRP A 224 -24.52 -11.53 -15.40
C TRP A 224 -23.37 -10.68 -14.86
N LEU A 225 -22.23 -10.64 -15.57
CA LEU A 225 -21.05 -9.88 -15.15
C LEU A 225 -21.38 -8.39 -14.96
N ARG A 226 -22.15 -7.78 -15.86
CA ARG A 226 -22.48 -6.35 -15.77
C ARG A 226 -23.41 -6.03 -14.60
N ILE A 227 -24.41 -6.86 -14.34
CA ILE A 227 -25.33 -6.65 -13.20
C ILE A 227 -24.59 -6.93 -11.89
N GLU A 228 -23.80 -8.00 -11.84
CA GLU A 228 -22.96 -8.35 -10.69
C GLU A 228 -21.98 -7.21 -10.33
N LEU A 229 -21.29 -6.63 -11.33
CA LEU A 229 -20.41 -5.48 -11.14
C LEU A 229 -21.18 -4.20 -10.77
N LEU A 230 -22.40 -4.02 -11.28
CA LEU A 230 -23.25 -2.88 -10.91
C LEU A 230 -23.65 -2.97 -9.44
N ARG A 231 -24.16 -4.12 -9.00
CA ARG A 231 -24.55 -4.36 -7.60
C ARG A 231 -23.36 -4.27 -6.65
N GLU A 232 -22.22 -4.89 -6.98
CA GLU A 232 -20.98 -4.78 -6.18
C GLU A 232 -20.54 -3.33 -5.99
N ARG A 233 -20.69 -2.50 -7.03
CA ARG A 233 -20.34 -1.08 -6.97
C ARG A 233 -21.33 -0.25 -6.17
N CYS A 234 -22.59 -0.69 -6.04
CA CYS A 234 -23.72 0.00 -5.43
C CYS A 234 -23.98 -0.41 -3.97
N PHE A 235 -23.67 -1.65 -3.59
CA PHE A 235 -24.04 -2.24 -2.30
C PHE A 235 -22.83 -2.29 -1.35
N TRP A 236 -22.55 -1.16 -0.69
CA TRP A 236 -21.46 -1.07 0.31
C TRP A 236 -21.92 -0.65 1.71
N THR A 237 -23.19 -0.30 1.90
CA THR A 237 -23.80 0.01 3.20
C THR A 237 -25.01 -0.87 3.45
N SER A 238 -25.26 -1.23 4.71
CA SER A 238 -26.50 -1.91 5.11
C SER A 238 -27.72 -1.02 4.88
N VAL A 239 -28.87 -1.62 4.57
CA VAL A 239 -30.10 -0.86 4.35
C VAL A 239 -30.79 -0.53 5.67
N ASP A 240 -31.17 0.73 5.85
CA ASP A 240 -32.01 1.15 6.96
C ASP A 240 -33.48 0.82 6.66
N ILE A 241 -34.02 -0.18 7.37
CA ILE A 241 -35.41 -0.70 7.27
C ILE A 241 -36.46 0.42 7.42
N ASN A 242 -36.11 1.52 8.09
CA ASN A 242 -37.00 2.65 8.32
C ASN A 242 -37.09 3.65 7.16
N GLN A 243 -36.11 3.67 6.26
CA GLN A 243 -36.02 4.66 5.17
C GLN A 243 -36.38 4.07 3.81
N VAL A 244 -36.19 2.77 3.63
CA VAL A 244 -36.40 2.06 2.37
C VAL A 244 -37.55 1.07 2.51
N ASN A 245 -38.42 1.02 1.49
CA ASN A 245 -39.47 0.01 1.45
C ASN A 245 -38.81 -1.38 1.31
N VAL A 246 -38.88 -2.20 2.36
CA VAL A 246 -38.29 -3.54 2.42
C VAL A 246 -38.70 -4.42 1.22
N ASN A 247 -39.90 -4.21 0.68
CA ASN A 247 -40.40 -4.94 -0.49
C ASN A 247 -39.62 -4.68 -1.79
N LEU A 248 -38.82 -3.60 -1.87
CA LEU A 248 -37.96 -3.29 -3.02
C LEU A 248 -36.57 -3.95 -2.89
N ILE A 249 -36.24 -4.48 -1.71
CA ILE A 249 -34.95 -5.11 -1.43
C ILE A 249 -35.05 -6.58 -1.82
N GLY A 250 -34.53 -6.93 -3.00
CA GLY A 250 -34.44 -8.33 -3.45
C GLY A 250 -33.34 -9.16 -2.75
N ASP A 251 -32.42 -8.52 -2.02
CA ASP A 251 -31.21 -9.13 -1.49
C ASP A 251 -31.14 -9.08 0.04
N GLU A 252 -31.50 -10.20 0.68
CA GLU A 252 -31.56 -10.35 2.15
C GLU A 252 -30.21 -10.13 2.84
N LYS A 253 -29.10 -10.45 2.17
CA LYS A 253 -27.74 -10.32 2.75
C LYS A 253 -27.31 -8.87 2.95
N ARG A 254 -28.07 -7.89 2.41
CA ARG A 254 -27.86 -6.46 2.70
C ARG A 254 -28.33 -6.07 4.11
N LEU A 255 -29.15 -6.90 4.74
CA LEU A 255 -29.62 -6.72 6.12
C LEU A 255 -28.69 -7.46 7.07
N VAL A 256 -27.66 -6.76 7.56
CA VAL A 256 -26.68 -7.34 8.48
C VAL A 256 -27.32 -7.53 9.86
N SER A 257 -27.30 -8.77 10.36
CA SER A 257 -27.84 -9.09 11.68
C SER A 257 -26.92 -8.61 12.81
N ALA A 258 -27.49 -8.34 13.99
CA ALA A 258 -26.69 -7.93 15.16
C ALA A 258 -25.72 -9.04 15.61
N ASP A 259 -26.12 -10.31 15.48
CA ASP A 259 -25.34 -11.47 15.90
C ASP A 259 -24.03 -11.59 15.11
N GLU A 260 -24.07 -11.26 13.81
CA GLU A 260 -22.89 -11.23 12.93
C GLU A 260 -21.84 -10.18 13.32
N ILE A 261 -22.23 -9.13 14.03
CA ILE A 261 -21.36 -7.99 14.35
C ILE A 261 -20.82 -8.08 15.78
N THR A 262 -21.64 -8.53 16.74
CA THR A 262 -21.34 -8.47 18.19
C THR A 262 -19.97 -9.04 18.57
N ASN A 263 -19.54 -10.11 17.91
CA ASN A 263 -18.29 -10.79 18.18
C ASN A 263 -17.04 -9.92 17.88
N PHE A 264 -17.14 -9.01 16.91
CA PHE A 264 -16.05 -8.15 16.42
C PHE A 264 -16.01 -6.76 17.06
N ILE A 265 -16.94 -6.46 17.97
CA ILE A 265 -16.97 -5.20 18.70
C ILE A 265 -15.87 -5.18 19.76
N TYR A 266 -15.02 -4.16 19.77
CA TYR A 266 -13.98 -3.97 20.77
C TYR A 266 -13.86 -2.51 21.24
N PRO A 267 -14.28 -2.20 22.48
CA PRO A 267 -13.97 -0.92 23.11
C PRO A 267 -12.52 -0.90 23.60
N THR A 268 -11.74 0.08 23.15
CA THR A 268 -10.33 0.24 23.56
C THR A 268 -10.20 0.69 25.01
N ILE A 269 -9.11 0.28 25.64
CA ILE A 269 -8.74 0.75 26.97
C ILE A 269 -7.86 2.00 26.85
N THR A 270 -7.08 2.13 25.76
CA THR A 270 -6.14 3.23 25.55
C THR A 270 -6.53 4.13 24.38
N ILE A 271 -6.48 5.45 24.60
CA ILE A 271 -6.83 6.47 23.59
C ILE A 271 -5.79 6.53 22.46
N GLU A 272 -4.52 6.23 22.75
CA GLU A 272 -3.43 6.25 21.77
C GLU A 272 -3.66 5.27 20.61
N SER A 273 -4.29 4.12 20.85
CA SER A 273 -4.56 3.12 19.82
C SER A 273 -5.69 3.51 18.87
N ASN A 274 -6.45 4.57 19.16
CA ASN A 274 -7.53 5.06 18.31
C ASN A 274 -7.01 5.55 16.95
N PHE A 275 -5.80 6.13 16.91
CA PHE A 275 -5.19 6.57 15.66
C PHE A 275 -4.94 5.42 14.69
N ARG A 276 -4.53 4.24 15.22
CA ARG A 276 -4.36 3.01 14.44
C ARG A 276 -5.69 2.51 13.86
N LEU A 277 -6.77 2.53 14.65
CA LEU A 277 -8.11 2.18 14.18
C LEU A 277 -8.56 3.09 13.02
N VAL A 278 -8.30 4.41 13.12
CA VAL A 278 -8.62 5.37 12.06
C VAL A 278 -7.87 5.04 10.77
N ILE A 279 -6.56 4.78 10.85
CA ILE A 279 -5.76 4.41 9.68
C ILE A 279 -6.29 3.13 9.03
N PHE A 280 -6.54 2.09 9.83
CA PHE A 280 -7.10 0.83 9.33
C PHE A 280 -8.48 1.00 8.71
N THR A 281 -9.34 1.84 9.27
CA THR A 281 -10.65 2.17 8.70
C THR A 281 -10.51 2.75 7.30
N LEU A 282 -9.64 3.75 7.13
CA LEU A 282 -9.42 4.39 5.83
C LEU A 282 -8.79 3.44 4.80
N LEU A 283 -7.85 2.58 5.22
CA LEU A 283 -7.27 1.55 4.36
C LEU A 283 -8.30 0.49 3.93
N CYS A 284 -9.22 0.08 4.81
CA CYS A 284 -10.31 -0.85 4.48
C CYS A 284 -11.23 -0.27 3.39
N LEU A 285 -11.50 1.05 3.44
CA LEU A 285 -12.27 1.81 2.45
C LEU A 285 -11.53 2.08 1.13
N LYS A 286 -10.39 1.41 0.92
CA LYS A 286 -9.53 1.53 -0.27
C LYS A 286 -8.89 2.92 -0.44
N VAL A 287 -8.75 3.70 0.64
CA VAL A 287 -7.97 4.94 0.59
C VAL A 287 -6.49 4.60 0.74
N PRO A 288 -5.63 4.86 -0.25
CA PRO A 288 -4.21 4.50 -0.15
C PRO A 288 -3.44 5.46 0.77
N LEU A 289 -2.39 4.96 1.42
CA LEU A 289 -1.54 5.76 2.31
C LEU A 289 -0.65 6.73 1.51
N LEU A 290 -0.66 8.02 1.87
CA LEU A 290 0.02 9.07 1.11
C LEU A 290 0.84 9.99 2.04
N PRO A 291 2.17 9.80 2.18
CA PRO A 291 3.07 8.87 1.50
C PRO A 291 2.98 7.43 2.01
N SER A 292 3.36 6.48 1.14
CA SER A 292 3.54 5.07 1.50
C SER A 292 5.04 4.75 1.71
N ARG A 293 5.46 4.76 2.98
CA ARG A 293 6.85 4.53 3.41
C ARG A 293 7.05 3.13 4.00
N HIS A 294 8.26 2.59 3.90
CA HIS A 294 8.62 1.29 4.47
C HIS A 294 8.45 1.26 5.99
N CYS A 295 8.94 2.27 6.70
CA CYS A 295 8.80 2.31 8.15
C CYS A 295 7.32 2.32 8.56
N THR A 296 6.48 3.07 7.84
CA THR A 296 5.04 3.10 8.13
C THR A 296 4.37 1.75 7.88
N PHE A 297 4.72 1.04 6.81
CA PHE A 297 4.19 -0.31 6.57
C PHE A 297 4.65 -1.31 7.63
N LYS A 298 5.89 -1.16 8.13
CA LYS A 298 6.42 -1.99 9.21
C LYS A 298 5.71 -1.73 10.55
N ASP A 299 5.50 -0.46 10.91
CA ASP A 299 4.80 -0.03 12.13
C ASP A 299 3.37 -0.59 12.19
N PHE A 300 2.66 -0.51 11.05
CA PHE A 300 1.30 -1.05 10.91
C PHE A 300 1.25 -2.55 10.57
N LYS A 301 2.39 -3.25 10.49
CA LYS A 301 2.53 -4.68 10.12
C LYS A 301 1.91 -5.06 8.76
N LEU A 302 1.84 -4.13 7.82
CA LEU A 302 1.20 -4.30 6.51
C LEU A 302 2.04 -5.15 5.52
N GLU A 303 3.32 -5.40 5.80
CA GLU A 303 4.21 -6.17 4.90
C GLU A 303 4.09 -7.69 5.04
N LYS A 304 3.57 -8.18 6.18
CA LYS A 304 3.60 -9.62 6.50
C LYS A 304 2.68 -10.45 5.62
N ASP A 305 1.63 -9.83 5.10
CA ASP A 305 0.48 -10.52 4.53
C ASP A 305 0.23 -10.07 3.08
N CYS A 306 0.86 -10.77 2.14
CA CYS A 306 0.69 -10.55 0.70
C CYS A 306 -0.76 -10.68 0.21
N TRP A 307 -1.57 -11.44 0.94
CA TRP A 307 -2.97 -11.71 0.62
C TRP A 307 -3.88 -10.51 0.82
N THR A 308 -3.43 -9.44 1.49
CA THR A 308 -4.21 -8.21 1.74
C THR A 308 -4.32 -7.30 0.51
N ILE A 309 -3.52 -7.55 -0.53
CA ILE A 309 -3.42 -6.71 -1.72
C ILE A 309 -4.31 -7.31 -2.82
N ASP A 310 -5.50 -6.75 -3.01
CA ASP A 310 -6.48 -7.18 -4.03
C ASP A 310 -6.76 -6.13 -5.11
N SER A 311 -6.72 -4.85 -4.75
CA SER A 311 -7.25 -3.77 -5.57
C SER A 311 -6.17 -2.83 -6.12
N LEU A 312 -6.50 -2.11 -7.20
CA LEU A 312 -5.57 -1.19 -7.87
C LEU A 312 -5.23 0.03 -7.01
N GLU A 313 -6.13 0.43 -6.11
CA GLU A 313 -5.99 1.56 -5.20
C GLU A 313 -4.68 1.48 -4.39
N CYS A 314 -4.28 0.27 -3.96
CA CYS A 314 -3.05 0.02 -3.21
C CYS A 314 -1.77 0.40 -3.96
N ILE A 315 -1.80 0.39 -5.30
CA ILE A 315 -0.64 0.70 -6.14
C ILE A 315 -0.61 2.18 -6.55
N LEU A 316 -1.72 2.91 -6.41
CA LEU A 316 -1.80 4.32 -6.80
C LEU A 316 -0.67 5.20 -6.24
N PRO A 317 -0.15 5.02 -5.01
CA PRO A 317 1.00 5.78 -4.53
C PRO A 317 2.31 5.53 -5.31
N MET A 318 2.46 4.38 -5.96
CA MET A 318 3.59 4.13 -6.89
C MET A 318 3.44 4.94 -8.17
N ILE A 319 2.22 5.26 -8.54
CA ILE A 319 1.91 6.02 -9.74
C ILE A 319 1.92 7.53 -9.43
N TYR A 320 1.47 7.89 -8.24
CA TYR A 320 1.42 9.26 -7.74
C TYR A 320 2.39 9.44 -6.57
N SER A 321 3.60 9.96 -6.86
CA SER A 321 4.52 10.36 -5.78
C SER A 321 4.01 11.59 -5.03
N THR A 322 3.89 11.52 -3.71
CA THR A 322 3.60 12.68 -2.86
C THR A 322 4.84 13.54 -2.62
N VAL A 323 6.04 12.96 -2.76
CA VAL A 323 7.31 13.69 -2.80
C VAL A 323 7.36 14.40 -4.16
N TRP A 324 7.31 15.72 -4.11
CA TRP A 324 7.20 16.57 -5.29
C TRP A 324 8.58 16.72 -5.94
N ILE A 325 8.65 16.41 -7.24
CA ILE A 325 9.78 16.61 -8.16
C ILE A 325 9.14 17.19 -9.43
N GLY A 326 9.78 18.18 -10.06
CA GLY A 326 9.28 18.95 -11.22
C GLY A 326 8.40 18.15 -12.19
N ALA A 327 7.31 18.76 -12.64
CA ALA A 327 6.11 18.09 -13.13
C ALA A 327 6.22 17.41 -14.50
N VAL A 328 7.29 17.64 -15.27
CA VAL A 328 7.30 17.27 -16.70
C VAL A 328 7.51 15.77 -16.93
N ASP A 329 8.50 15.16 -16.28
CA ASP A 329 8.87 13.76 -16.55
C ASP A 329 7.99 12.73 -15.83
N LYS A 330 7.43 13.14 -14.68
CA LYS A 330 6.48 12.32 -13.92
C LYS A 330 5.18 12.14 -14.71
N TYR A 331 4.72 13.17 -15.42
CA TYR A 331 3.49 13.05 -16.20
C TYR A 331 3.66 12.04 -17.33
N LEU A 332 4.74 12.13 -18.12
CA LEU A 332 4.92 11.24 -19.27
C LEU A 332 5.25 9.79 -18.87
N SER A 333 6.17 9.58 -17.93
CA SER A 333 6.56 8.23 -17.51
C SER A 333 5.45 7.51 -16.72
N ASN A 334 4.76 8.20 -15.82
CA ASN A 334 3.66 7.61 -15.05
C ASN A 334 2.39 7.48 -15.90
N LYS A 335 2.19 8.31 -16.93
CA LYS A 335 1.11 8.15 -17.91
C LYS A 335 1.23 6.83 -18.69
N PHE A 336 2.42 6.44 -19.13
CA PHE A 336 2.61 5.12 -19.76
C PHE A 336 2.35 3.95 -18.79
N MET A 337 2.61 4.15 -17.50
CA MET A 337 2.23 3.17 -16.46
C MET A 337 0.71 3.14 -16.21
N LEU A 338 -0.02 4.23 -16.50
CA LEU A 338 -1.44 4.42 -16.17
C LEU A 338 -2.42 4.01 -17.24
N THR A 339 -2.18 4.41 -18.50
CA THR A 339 -3.22 4.42 -19.55
C THR A 339 -3.89 3.06 -19.76
N SER A 340 -3.13 1.97 -19.76
CA SER A 340 -3.69 0.61 -19.92
C SER A 340 -4.35 0.04 -18.66
N LEU A 341 -4.01 0.52 -17.45
CA LEU A 341 -4.50 -0.07 -16.20
C LEU A 341 -5.96 0.29 -15.93
N PHE A 342 -6.34 1.53 -16.25
CA PHE A 342 -7.73 1.97 -16.14
C PHE A 342 -8.60 1.42 -17.28
N GLU A 343 -8.04 1.08 -18.43
CA GLU A 343 -8.76 0.33 -19.46
C GLU A 343 -8.95 -1.13 -19.02
N GLY A 344 -7.95 -1.69 -18.33
CA GLY A 344 -7.86 -3.08 -17.91
C GLY A 344 -8.81 -3.60 -16.82
N GLU A 345 -9.89 -2.89 -16.45
CA GLU A 345 -10.91 -3.39 -15.48
C GLU A 345 -10.40 -4.02 -14.16
N LEU A 346 -9.18 -3.68 -13.71
CA LEU A 346 -8.60 -4.18 -12.46
C LEU A 346 -9.22 -3.58 -11.18
N THR A 347 -10.21 -2.70 -11.31
CA THR A 347 -10.89 -2.06 -10.18
C THR A 347 -12.04 -2.94 -9.68
N SER A 348 -12.05 -3.29 -8.39
CA SER A 348 -13.20 -3.94 -7.73
C SER A 348 -14.12 -2.89 -7.10
N GLY A 349 -15.41 -3.17 -6.98
CA GLY A 349 -16.39 -2.28 -6.33
C GLY A 349 -16.28 -2.30 -4.80
N PRO A 350 -16.79 -1.28 -4.08
CA PRO A 350 -17.01 0.09 -4.54
C PRO A 350 -15.67 0.78 -4.87
N GLN A 351 -15.73 1.82 -5.71
CA GLN A 351 -14.55 2.53 -6.20
C GLN A 351 -14.84 4.02 -6.45
N PHE A 352 -13.80 4.85 -6.38
CA PHE A 352 -13.87 6.29 -6.69
C PHE A 352 -13.08 6.67 -7.95
N ILE A 353 -12.40 5.71 -8.59
CA ILE A 353 -11.51 5.93 -9.73
C ILE A 353 -12.30 6.05 -11.03
N LYS A 354 -12.90 4.93 -11.50
CA LYS A 354 -13.60 4.89 -12.79
C LYS A 354 -14.98 5.51 -12.71
N TYR A 355 -15.45 6.04 -13.83
CA TYR A 355 -16.83 6.51 -13.94
C TYR A 355 -17.84 5.37 -13.75
N HIS A 356 -18.72 5.52 -12.77
CA HIS A 356 -19.89 4.67 -12.55
C HIS A 356 -20.96 5.44 -11.73
N PRO A 357 -22.24 4.98 -11.71
CA PRO A 357 -23.32 5.70 -11.04
C PRO A 357 -23.08 6.00 -9.56
N ALA A 358 -22.40 5.10 -8.85
CA ALA A 358 -22.10 5.23 -7.43
C ALA A 358 -20.79 5.96 -7.13
N GLN A 359 -20.02 6.37 -8.14
CA GLN A 359 -18.68 6.91 -7.96
C GLN A 359 -18.67 8.16 -7.07
N GLU A 360 -19.54 9.15 -7.38
CA GLU A 360 -19.61 10.40 -6.62
C GLU A 360 -20.14 10.16 -5.20
N LEU A 361 -21.12 9.26 -5.04
CA LEU A 361 -21.71 8.94 -3.74
C LEU A 361 -20.70 8.23 -2.82
N TYR A 362 -19.93 7.27 -3.35
CA TYR A 362 -18.87 6.61 -2.58
C TYR A 362 -17.74 7.58 -2.21
N LEU A 363 -17.40 8.50 -3.10
CA LEU A 363 -16.39 9.52 -2.83
C LEU A 363 -16.86 10.52 -1.75
N ASP A 364 -18.10 10.97 -1.83
CA ASP A 364 -18.69 11.85 -0.81
C ASP A 364 -18.84 11.13 0.54
N PHE A 365 -19.10 9.83 0.53
CA PHE A 365 -19.04 8.98 1.72
C PHE A 365 -17.64 8.94 2.35
N ILE A 366 -16.57 8.76 1.56
CA ILE A 366 -15.19 8.82 2.07
C ILE A 366 -14.88 10.21 2.66
N ARG A 367 -15.29 11.30 1.99
CA ARG A 367 -15.15 12.67 2.49
C ARG A 367 -15.87 12.89 3.82
N LEU A 368 -17.08 12.35 3.95
CA LEU A 368 -17.84 12.39 5.19
C LEU A 368 -17.08 11.70 6.34
N ILE A 369 -16.49 10.53 6.07
CA ILE A 369 -15.71 9.78 7.06
C ILE A 369 -14.47 10.56 7.50
N PHE A 370 -13.70 11.13 6.57
CA PHE A 370 -12.59 12.02 6.92
C PHE A 370 -13.05 13.18 7.82
N SER A 371 -14.17 13.81 7.46
CA SER A 371 -14.71 14.96 8.19
C SER A 371 -15.22 14.61 9.60
N THR A 372 -15.81 13.42 9.78
CA THR A 372 -16.39 12.97 11.05
C THR A 372 -15.30 12.48 12.01
N ILE A 373 -14.35 11.68 11.52
CA ILE A 373 -13.22 11.20 12.31
C ILE A 373 -12.34 12.37 12.78
N SER A 374 -12.02 13.31 11.88
CA SER A 374 -11.12 14.43 12.20
C SER A 374 -11.63 15.35 13.33
N GLN A 375 -12.94 15.42 13.57
CA GLN A 375 -13.53 16.24 14.64
C GLN A 375 -13.24 15.70 16.04
N LYS A 376 -12.99 14.40 16.18
CA LYS A 376 -12.84 13.72 17.46
C LYS A 376 -11.38 13.38 17.81
N LEU A 377 -10.44 13.69 16.91
CA LEU A 377 -9.02 13.42 17.11
C LEU A 377 -8.29 14.60 17.78
N PRO A 378 -7.20 14.33 18.53
CA PRO A 378 -6.25 15.34 19.01
C PRO A 378 -5.67 16.19 17.86
N ILE A 379 -5.19 17.39 18.16
CA ILE A 379 -4.78 18.40 17.16
C ILE A 379 -3.75 17.88 16.14
N ILE A 380 -2.70 17.18 16.61
CA ILE A 380 -1.62 16.66 15.74
C ILE A 380 -2.18 15.55 14.83
N GLN A 381 -2.86 14.56 15.41
CA GLN A 381 -3.47 13.45 14.67
C GLN A 381 -4.53 13.94 13.66
N ARG A 382 -5.37 14.90 14.06
CA ARG A 382 -6.33 15.58 13.19
C ARG A 382 -5.63 16.23 12.01
N THR A 383 -4.55 16.97 12.25
CA THR A 383 -3.78 17.64 11.19
C THR A 383 -3.21 16.62 10.21
N SER A 384 -2.62 15.53 10.72
CA SER A 384 -2.12 14.41 9.92
C SER A 384 -3.21 13.80 9.03
N ILE A 385 -4.38 13.46 9.58
CA ILE A 385 -5.49 12.86 8.80
C ILE A 385 -6.04 13.84 7.74
N LEU A 386 -6.13 15.13 8.05
CA LEU A 386 -6.61 16.13 7.09
C LEU A 386 -5.59 16.39 5.97
N ILE A 387 -4.29 16.32 6.25
CA ILE A 387 -3.24 16.35 5.22
C ILE A 387 -3.36 15.12 4.31
N TRP A 388 -3.62 13.95 4.87
CA TRP A 388 -3.86 12.74 4.08
C TRP A 388 -5.06 12.92 3.15
N TRP A 389 -6.18 13.46 3.64
CA TRP A 389 -7.33 13.79 2.81
C TRP A 389 -7.00 14.76 1.68
N LEU A 390 -6.26 15.85 1.95
CA LEU A 390 -5.86 16.80 0.90
C LEU A 390 -4.97 16.16 -0.16
N ARG A 391 -4.02 15.29 0.24
CA ARG A 391 -3.20 14.50 -0.70
C ARG A 391 -4.01 13.51 -1.50
N PHE A 392 -5.07 12.94 -0.91
CA PHE A 392 -6.00 12.08 -1.61
C PHE A 392 -6.81 12.84 -2.67
N GLU A 393 -7.35 14.02 -2.36
CA GLU A 393 -8.05 14.87 -3.35
C GLU A 393 -7.13 15.28 -4.52
N ARG A 394 -5.86 15.56 -4.22
CA ARG A 394 -4.82 15.81 -5.24
C ARG A 394 -4.58 14.60 -6.15
N LEU A 395 -4.43 13.42 -5.56
CA LEU A 395 -4.30 12.17 -6.31
C LEU A 395 -5.49 11.94 -7.25
N LEU A 396 -6.72 12.23 -6.81
CA LEU A 396 -7.91 12.11 -7.65
C LEU A 396 -7.86 13.02 -8.86
N ILE A 397 -7.43 14.29 -8.68
CA ILE A 397 -7.23 15.21 -9.81
C ILE A 397 -6.21 14.63 -10.78
N PHE A 398 -5.08 14.16 -10.27
CA PHE A 398 -4.03 13.57 -11.10
C PHE A 398 -4.54 12.42 -11.98
N ILE A 399 -5.42 11.57 -11.46
CA ILE A 399 -6.06 10.49 -12.24
C ILE A 399 -7.02 11.05 -13.30
N THR A 400 -7.81 12.06 -12.97
CA THR A 400 -8.86 12.58 -13.86
C THR A 400 -8.38 13.49 -14.98
N LYS A 401 -7.10 13.88 -15.02
CA LYS A 401 -6.54 14.81 -16.04
C LYS A 401 -6.59 14.31 -17.48
N ASP A 402 -6.84 13.02 -17.69
CA ASP A 402 -6.89 12.40 -19.01
C ASP A 402 -8.35 12.12 -19.47
N GLU A 403 -9.39 12.56 -18.73
CA GLU A 403 -10.82 12.40 -19.09
C GLU A 403 -11.52 13.76 -19.39
N PRO A 404 -11.38 14.30 -20.62
CA PRO A 404 -11.70 15.71 -20.92
C PRO A 404 -13.19 16.09 -20.80
N LEU A 405 -14.12 15.13 -20.77
CA LEU A 405 -15.56 15.41 -20.93
C LEU A 405 -16.29 15.80 -19.62
N LYS A 406 -15.70 15.60 -18.43
CA LYS A 406 -16.33 15.91 -17.12
C LYS A 406 -15.40 16.54 -16.08
N GLU A 407 -14.16 16.86 -16.45
CA GLU A 407 -13.14 17.46 -15.59
C GLU A 407 -13.61 18.77 -14.92
N GLU A 408 -14.29 19.65 -15.66
CA GLU A 408 -14.59 20.99 -15.16
C GLU A 408 -15.55 21.03 -13.97
N SER A 409 -16.63 20.23 -13.99
CA SER A 409 -17.65 20.28 -12.94
C SER A 409 -17.15 19.62 -11.66
N LYS A 410 -16.45 18.49 -11.76
CA LYS A 410 -15.84 17.77 -10.63
C LYS A 410 -14.73 18.59 -9.98
N ASN A 411 -13.84 19.20 -10.77
CA ASN A 411 -12.76 20.04 -10.25
C ASN A 411 -13.29 21.31 -9.59
N LYS A 412 -14.35 21.93 -10.13
CA LYS A 412 -15.03 23.07 -9.49
C LYS A 412 -15.68 22.67 -8.15
N LYS A 413 -16.32 21.50 -8.06
CA LYS A 413 -16.86 20.95 -6.80
C LYS A 413 -15.75 20.67 -5.78
N ALA A 414 -14.68 19.98 -6.17
CA ALA A 414 -13.57 19.68 -5.26
C ALA A 414 -12.92 20.98 -4.72
N LYS A 415 -12.69 21.96 -5.60
CA LYS A 415 -12.16 23.28 -5.24
C LYS A 415 -13.09 24.04 -4.28
N SER A 416 -14.40 23.98 -4.46
CA SER A 416 -15.35 24.64 -3.56
C SER A 416 -15.36 23.98 -2.17
N ILE A 417 -15.29 22.65 -2.11
CA ILE A 417 -15.19 21.88 -0.86
C ILE A 417 -13.94 22.27 -0.08
N ILE A 418 -12.76 22.26 -0.73
CA ILE A 418 -11.50 22.61 -0.05
C ILE A 418 -11.48 24.08 0.38
N LYS A 419 -11.99 25.00 -0.44
CA LYS A 419 -12.11 26.41 -0.03
C LYS A 419 -13.04 26.59 1.17
N ASN A 420 -14.16 25.87 1.22
CA ASN A 420 -15.07 25.91 2.36
C ASN A 420 -14.42 25.31 3.61
N PHE A 421 -13.60 24.28 3.46
CA PHE A 421 -12.80 23.70 4.53
C PHE A 421 -11.77 24.67 5.11
N LEU A 422 -11.01 25.39 4.26
CA LEU A 422 -10.01 26.38 4.68
C LEU A 422 -10.64 27.61 5.34
N LYS A 423 -11.87 27.97 4.96
CA LYS A 423 -12.59 29.11 5.56
C LYS A 423 -13.01 28.89 7.02
N LYS A 424 -13.04 27.64 7.50
CA LYS A 424 -13.40 27.32 8.90
C LYS A 424 -12.38 27.93 9.87
N PRO A 425 -12.81 28.56 10.98
CA PRO A 425 -11.91 29.28 11.87
C PRO A 425 -10.78 28.41 12.42
N GLU A 426 -11.05 27.14 12.69
CA GLU A 426 -10.09 26.14 13.19
C GLU A 426 -8.93 25.85 12.22
N ASN A 427 -9.12 26.08 10.92
CA ASN A 427 -8.18 25.67 9.88
C ASN A 427 -7.41 26.85 9.26
N ARG A 428 -7.82 28.10 9.55
CA ARG A 428 -7.31 29.31 8.89
C ARG A 428 -5.83 29.58 9.13
N ASN A 429 -5.26 29.07 10.21
CA ASN A 429 -3.87 29.34 10.58
C ASN A 429 -2.92 28.19 10.25
N ASN A 430 -3.42 27.03 9.80
CA ASN A 430 -2.58 25.85 9.62
C ASN A 430 -1.85 25.88 8.27
N LEU A 431 -0.55 26.16 8.32
CA LEU A 431 0.35 26.25 7.17
C LEU A 431 0.40 24.97 6.33
N HIS A 432 0.26 23.79 6.93
CA HIS A 432 0.30 22.53 6.18
C HIS A 432 -0.86 22.40 5.20
N PHE A 433 -2.06 22.85 5.57
CA PHE A 433 -3.23 22.78 4.68
C PHE A 433 -3.08 23.70 3.47
N TYR A 434 -2.52 24.89 3.69
CA TYR A 434 -2.28 25.82 2.59
C TYR A 434 -1.21 25.34 1.63
N ARG A 435 -0.18 24.63 2.11
CA ARG A 435 0.81 23.97 1.24
C ARG A 435 0.15 23.00 0.28
N GLU A 436 -0.66 22.09 0.82
CA GLU A 436 -1.36 21.08 0.00
C GLU A 436 -2.40 21.74 -0.92
N PHE A 437 -3.06 22.82 -0.50
CA PHE A 437 -3.96 23.59 -1.37
C PHE A 437 -3.24 24.31 -2.52
N ALA A 438 -2.05 24.87 -2.27
CA ALA A 438 -1.25 25.45 -3.34
C ALA A 438 -0.86 24.39 -4.38
N LEU A 439 -0.43 23.21 -3.93
CA LEU A 439 -0.12 22.08 -4.82
C LEU A 439 -1.36 21.56 -5.57
N PHE A 440 -2.54 21.60 -4.94
CA PHE A 440 -3.81 21.29 -5.59
C PHE A 440 -4.14 22.28 -6.74
N GLU A 441 -3.97 23.59 -6.54
CA GLU A 441 -4.16 24.60 -7.60
C GLU A 441 -3.14 24.44 -8.74
N TYR A 442 -1.91 24.05 -8.41
CA TYR A 442 -0.89 23.71 -9.41
C TYR A 442 -1.32 22.49 -10.24
N GLU A 443 -1.84 21.44 -9.60
CA GLU A 443 -2.33 20.26 -10.30
C GLU A 443 -3.52 20.57 -11.21
N LEU A 444 -4.38 21.53 -10.86
CA LEU A 444 -5.43 22.05 -11.74
C LEU A 444 -4.91 22.83 -12.97
N GLY A 445 -3.60 23.08 -13.07
CA GLY A 445 -2.97 23.82 -14.16
C GLY A 445 -2.86 25.33 -13.93
N SER A 446 -3.18 25.84 -12.73
CA SER A 446 -3.10 27.27 -12.40
C SER A 446 -1.78 27.63 -11.69
N PHE A 447 -0.69 27.77 -12.46
CA PHE A 447 0.64 28.10 -11.95
C PHE A 447 0.69 29.44 -11.20
N ASP A 448 0.18 30.52 -11.81
CA ASP A 448 0.25 31.87 -11.23
C ASP A 448 -0.49 31.98 -9.90
N ASN A 449 -1.66 31.32 -9.80
CA ASN A 449 -2.44 31.27 -8.57
C ASN A 449 -1.70 30.51 -7.45
N CYS A 450 -1.02 29.42 -7.80
CA CYS A 450 -0.22 28.64 -6.84
C CYS A 450 0.89 29.50 -6.23
N ILE A 451 1.71 30.15 -7.07
CA ILE A 451 2.82 31.01 -6.61
C ILE A 451 2.30 32.21 -5.83
N TYR A 452 1.24 32.87 -6.33
CA TYR A 452 0.62 33.99 -5.63
C TYR A 452 0.17 33.59 -4.21
N MET A 453 -0.48 32.43 -4.07
CA MET A 453 -0.91 31.92 -2.78
C MET A 453 0.30 31.65 -1.86
N LEU A 454 1.32 30.93 -2.35
CA LEU A 454 2.53 30.64 -1.57
C LEU A 454 3.22 31.92 -1.08
N ARG A 455 3.41 32.91 -1.96
CA ARG A 455 4.01 34.20 -1.61
C ARG A 455 3.20 34.94 -0.55
N LYS A 456 1.88 35.03 -0.74
CA LYS A 456 0.99 35.74 0.19
C LYS A 456 1.01 35.11 1.57
N ILE A 457 0.99 33.78 1.65
CA ILE A 457 1.04 33.06 2.93
C ILE A 457 2.35 33.37 3.64
N ILE A 458 3.48 33.24 2.93
CA ILE A 458 4.81 33.45 3.50
C ILE A 458 4.99 34.90 3.98
N GLN A 459 4.50 35.89 3.23
CA GLN A 459 4.56 37.30 3.63
C GLN A 459 3.66 37.64 4.82
N SER A 460 2.59 36.87 5.05
CA SER A 460 1.61 37.12 6.12
C SER A 460 1.98 36.51 7.49
N GLN A 461 3.05 35.71 7.57
CA GLN A 461 3.42 35.03 8.82
C GLN A 461 4.29 35.89 9.74
N ASP A 462 3.96 35.88 11.04
CA ASP A 462 4.76 36.53 12.08
C ASP A 462 5.91 35.62 12.54
N ILE A 463 7.09 35.85 11.97
CA ILE A 463 8.29 35.01 12.14
C ILE A 463 8.79 34.90 13.60
N LYS A 464 8.40 35.83 14.48
CA LYS A 464 8.97 35.98 15.84
C LYS A 464 8.47 34.94 16.86
N PHE A 465 7.31 34.33 16.65
CA PHE A 465 6.65 33.46 17.64
C PHE A 465 6.22 32.11 17.05
N LEU A 466 7.06 31.52 16.20
CA LEU A 466 6.75 30.23 15.55
C LEU A 466 7.16 29.04 16.42
N ASP A 467 6.25 28.09 16.59
CA ASP A 467 6.54 26.78 17.18
C ASP A 467 7.39 25.91 16.24
N ASN A 468 8.03 24.85 16.77
CA ASN A 468 8.87 23.98 15.96
C ASN A 468 8.11 23.31 14.79
N GLU A 469 6.83 23.00 14.98
CA GLU A 469 5.96 22.45 13.93
C GLU A 469 5.66 23.50 12.85
N GLU A 470 5.37 24.74 13.25
CA GLU A 470 5.12 25.84 12.32
C GLU A 470 6.38 26.23 11.55
N LYS A 471 7.56 26.17 12.19
CA LYS A 471 8.86 26.31 11.50
C LYS A 471 9.04 25.23 10.43
N ALA A 472 8.73 23.97 10.75
CA ALA A 472 8.80 22.88 9.77
C ALA A 472 7.77 23.07 8.64
N ALA A 473 6.56 23.53 8.96
CA ALA A 473 5.52 23.83 7.98
C ALA A 473 5.94 24.94 7.01
N LEU A 474 6.46 26.05 7.54
CA LEU A 474 6.91 27.20 6.76
C LEU A 474 8.11 26.87 5.90
N LEU A 475 9.08 26.11 6.41
CA LEU A 475 10.20 25.64 5.61
C LEU A 475 9.76 24.70 4.50
N SER A 476 8.75 23.87 4.75
CA SER A 476 8.20 23.02 3.70
C SER A 476 7.46 23.82 2.62
N LEU A 477 6.88 24.99 2.96
CA LEU A 477 6.34 25.93 1.96
C LEU A 477 7.46 26.50 1.09
N TYR A 478 8.57 26.92 1.70
CA TYR A 478 9.76 27.36 0.97
C TYR A 478 10.27 26.28 0.02
N ARG A 479 10.45 25.05 0.52
CA ARG A 479 10.82 23.90 -0.30
C ARG A 479 9.90 23.77 -1.51
N THR A 480 8.58 23.69 -1.30
CA THR A 480 7.61 23.55 -2.41
C THR A 480 7.67 24.70 -3.40
N SER A 481 7.91 25.93 -2.94
CA SER A 481 8.03 27.09 -3.83
C SER A 481 9.28 27.03 -4.70
N PHE A 482 10.43 26.66 -4.15
CA PHE A 482 11.66 26.45 -4.93
C PHE A 482 11.50 25.33 -5.94
N GLU A 483 10.92 24.22 -5.51
CA GLU A 483 10.57 23.08 -6.33
C GLU A 483 9.76 23.53 -7.57
N ILE A 484 8.66 24.27 -7.38
CA ILE A 484 7.78 24.77 -8.46
C ILE A 484 8.50 25.75 -9.39
N LEU A 485 9.35 26.63 -8.84
CA LEU A 485 10.06 27.65 -9.61
C LEU A 485 11.20 27.05 -10.46
N LEU A 486 11.82 25.97 -9.98
CA LEU A 486 12.95 25.30 -10.64
C LEU A 486 12.52 24.28 -11.71
N ASP A 487 11.22 24.05 -11.90
CA ASP A 487 10.71 23.09 -12.89
C ASP A 487 11.09 23.48 -14.33
N LEU A 488 11.57 22.51 -15.11
CA LEU A 488 12.22 22.73 -16.42
C LEU A 488 11.29 23.33 -17.47
N SER A 489 9.98 23.12 -17.34
CA SER A 489 8.98 23.70 -18.26
C SER A 489 8.68 25.17 -17.96
N THR A 490 8.89 25.61 -16.71
CA THR A 490 8.50 26.95 -16.25
C THR A 490 9.69 27.87 -16.03
N TYR A 491 10.93 27.36 -15.94
CA TYR A 491 12.13 28.15 -15.65
C TYR A 491 12.40 29.25 -16.68
N LYS A 492 11.84 30.43 -16.42
CA LYS A 492 12.00 31.69 -17.17
C LYS A 492 12.71 32.72 -16.29
N ASN A 493 13.22 33.80 -16.91
CA ASN A 493 13.87 34.90 -16.19
C ASN A 493 12.99 35.53 -15.09
N SER A 494 11.66 35.57 -15.28
CA SER A 494 10.70 36.03 -14.26
C SER A 494 10.67 35.14 -13.00
N ASN A 495 10.94 33.84 -13.17
CA ASN A 495 10.94 32.89 -12.05
C ASN A 495 12.22 32.99 -11.23
N LEU A 496 13.33 33.42 -11.85
CA LEU A 496 14.59 33.71 -11.16
C LEU A 496 14.46 34.90 -10.22
N GLU A 497 13.75 35.96 -10.63
CA GLU A 497 13.47 37.11 -9.75
C GLU A 497 12.64 36.70 -8.54
N ILE A 498 11.55 35.95 -8.76
CA ILE A 498 10.71 35.41 -7.69
C ILE A 498 11.52 34.46 -6.81
N PHE A 499 12.37 33.62 -7.39
CA PHE A 499 13.25 32.73 -6.64
C PHE A 499 14.20 33.49 -5.72
N ASN A 500 14.81 34.58 -6.20
CA ASN A 500 15.71 35.41 -5.41
C ASN A 500 14.96 36.13 -4.28
N GLU A 501 13.78 36.69 -4.54
CA GLU A 501 12.91 37.27 -3.51
C GLU A 501 12.56 36.25 -2.43
N MET A 502 12.21 35.03 -2.84
CA MET A 502 11.91 33.93 -1.92
C MET A 502 13.15 33.52 -1.11
N THR A 503 14.33 33.52 -1.71
CA THR A 503 15.60 33.22 -1.04
C THR A 503 15.95 34.28 0.01
N GLU A 504 15.71 35.56 -0.27
CA GLU A 504 15.88 36.65 0.69
C GLU A 504 14.87 36.56 1.84
N SER A 505 13.61 36.24 1.55
CA SER A 505 12.61 36.03 2.60
C SER A 505 12.95 34.84 3.51
N LEU A 506 13.50 33.76 2.93
CA LEU A 506 14.01 32.62 3.69
C LEU A 506 15.21 33.03 4.55
N LYS A 507 16.12 33.89 4.05
CA LYS A 507 17.20 34.46 4.85
C LYS A 507 16.66 35.11 6.12
N ASN A 508 15.67 35.97 5.97
CA ASN A 508 15.06 36.69 7.09
C ASN A 508 14.40 35.74 8.08
N PHE A 509 13.69 34.73 7.57
CA PHE A 509 13.09 33.68 8.39
C PHE A 509 14.15 32.95 9.24
N ILE A 510 15.21 32.44 8.61
CA ILE A 510 16.21 31.63 9.32
C ILE A 510 17.05 32.49 10.28
N CYS A 511 17.40 33.72 9.90
CA CYS A 511 18.10 34.65 10.79
C CYS A 511 17.33 34.89 12.09
N VAL A 512 16.01 35.12 11.99
CA VAL A 512 15.16 35.41 13.14
C VAL A 512 14.86 34.14 13.95
N CYS A 513 14.55 33.02 13.31
CA CYS A 513 14.14 31.80 14.01
C CYS A 513 15.30 31.03 14.66
N PHE A 514 16.52 31.18 14.16
CA PHE A 514 17.72 30.48 14.66
C PHE A 514 18.79 31.42 15.26
N ASN A 515 18.47 32.71 15.42
CA ASN A 515 19.31 33.75 16.03
C ASN A 515 20.69 33.94 15.35
N TYR A 516 20.71 34.09 14.02
CA TYR A 516 21.94 34.38 13.26
C TYR A 516 22.05 35.85 12.85
N ASN A 517 23.29 36.29 12.65
CA ASN A 517 23.59 37.64 12.17
C ASN A 517 23.12 37.84 10.72
N GLN A 518 22.48 38.98 10.44
CA GLN A 518 21.98 39.33 9.09
C GLN A 518 23.08 39.41 8.02
N ASN A 519 24.35 39.52 8.42
CA ASN A 519 25.50 39.63 7.52
C ASN A 519 25.92 38.29 6.89
N MET A 520 25.52 37.15 7.47
CA MET A 520 25.81 35.83 6.93
C MET A 520 25.01 35.58 5.64
N THR A 521 25.57 34.81 4.71
CA THR A 521 24.82 34.36 3.52
C THR A 521 23.84 33.26 3.88
N VAL A 522 22.76 33.10 3.11
CA VAL A 522 21.76 32.03 3.33
C VAL A 522 22.39 30.64 3.34
N GLU A 523 23.41 30.44 2.50
CA GLU A 523 24.16 29.18 2.39
C GLU A 523 24.92 28.86 3.67
N GLU A 524 25.64 29.85 4.24
CA GLU A 524 26.39 29.68 5.48
C GLU A 524 25.45 29.34 6.64
N ILE A 525 24.32 30.03 6.75
CA ILE A 525 23.36 29.80 7.82
C ILE A 525 22.73 28.41 7.71
N LEU A 526 22.31 28.01 6.50
CA LEU A 526 21.76 26.68 6.26
C LEU A 526 22.79 25.58 6.55
N TYR A 527 24.04 25.79 6.15
CA TYR A 527 25.13 24.86 6.39
C TYR A 527 25.44 24.71 7.89
N GLU A 528 25.47 25.81 8.65
CA GLU A 528 25.66 25.78 10.10
C GLU A 528 24.51 25.04 10.83
N GLU A 529 23.25 25.23 10.41
CA GLU A 529 22.13 24.48 10.98
C GLU A 529 22.19 22.97 10.65
N ILE A 530 22.65 22.61 9.46
CA ILE A 530 22.88 21.19 9.11
C ILE A 530 24.01 20.62 9.98
N ILE A 531 25.08 21.38 10.25
CA ILE A 531 26.15 20.94 11.17
C ILE A 531 25.64 20.79 12.59
N LYS A 532 24.84 21.74 13.10
CA LYS A 532 24.22 21.64 14.43
C LYS A 532 23.38 20.36 14.55
N PHE A 533 22.63 20.01 13.50
CA PHE A 533 21.91 18.74 13.44
C PHE A 533 22.86 17.54 13.55
N LEU A 534 24.00 17.55 12.86
CA LEU A 534 24.99 16.47 12.93
C LEU A 534 25.69 16.35 14.29
N THR A 535 25.69 17.41 15.10
CA THR A 535 26.29 17.40 16.45
C THR A 535 25.32 16.99 17.56
N ASN A 536 24.02 17.09 17.32
CA ASN A 536 22.98 16.83 18.33
C ASN A 536 22.49 15.38 18.28
N SER A 537 22.11 14.82 19.44
CA SER A 537 21.47 13.50 19.48
C SER A 537 20.09 13.54 18.85
N VAL A 538 19.80 12.61 17.94
CA VAL A 538 18.51 12.54 17.22
C VAL A 538 17.63 11.47 17.86
N ALA A 539 16.36 11.83 18.11
CA ALA A 539 15.30 10.89 18.44
C ALA A 539 14.52 10.52 17.17
N ASP A 540 14.03 9.29 17.09
CA ASP A 540 13.17 8.86 15.99
C ASP A 540 11.81 9.57 16.04
N GLU A 541 11.21 9.81 14.87
CA GLU A 541 9.90 10.48 14.76
C GLU A 541 8.80 9.63 15.41
N SER A 542 7.78 10.26 16.00
CA SER A 542 6.60 9.56 16.54
C SER A 542 5.71 8.98 15.43
N GLU A 543 4.87 8.00 15.78
CA GLU A 543 3.88 7.41 14.86
C GLU A 543 2.85 8.42 14.36
N ASP A 544 2.60 9.51 15.09
CA ASP A 544 1.57 10.51 14.73
C ASP A 544 2.07 11.57 13.74
N THR A 545 3.39 11.71 13.61
CA THR A 545 4.05 12.78 12.83
C THR A 545 4.52 12.32 11.45
N PHE A 546 4.31 11.06 11.06
CA PHE A 546 4.83 10.53 9.80
C PHE A 546 4.31 11.27 8.54
N LEU A 547 3.10 11.82 8.59
CA LEU A 547 2.50 12.57 7.47
C LEU A 547 3.02 14.01 7.36
N LEU A 548 3.63 14.54 8.42
CA LEU A 548 4.10 15.91 8.55
C LEU A 548 5.49 16.11 7.91
N PRO A 549 5.81 17.31 7.41
CA PRO A 549 7.16 17.65 6.95
C PRO A 549 8.18 17.60 8.09
N ASN A 550 9.46 17.42 7.74
CA ASN A 550 10.56 17.38 8.71
C ASN A 550 11.49 18.54 8.39
N LEU A 551 11.78 19.33 9.43
CA LEU A 551 12.60 20.52 9.35
C LEU A 551 13.97 20.24 8.71
N HIS A 552 14.68 19.21 9.16
CA HIS A 552 16.05 18.93 8.72
C HIS A 552 16.11 18.43 7.27
N CYS A 553 15.14 17.61 6.86
CA CYS A 553 15.03 17.18 5.47
C CYS A 553 14.77 18.36 4.52
N ASP A 554 13.87 19.27 4.91
CA ASP A 554 13.52 20.43 4.10
C ASP A 554 14.65 21.48 4.09
N LEU A 555 15.40 21.65 5.19
CA LEU A 555 16.58 22.53 5.25
C LEU A 555 17.63 22.10 4.23
N LEU A 556 17.95 20.81 4.22
CA LEU A 556 19.00 20.25 3.37
C LEU A 556 18.62 20.30 1.89
N ILE A 557 17.34 20.07 1.56
CA ILE A 557 16.85 20.26 0.18
C ILE A 557 16.92 21.73 -0.23
N CYS A 558 16.41 22.66 0.58
CA CYS A 558 16.45 24.09 0.26
C CYS A 558 17.89 24.57 0.04
N TYR A 559 18.83 24.13 0.87
CA TYR A 559 20.26 24.39 0.69
C TYR A 559 20.76 23.89 -0.68
N SER A 560 20.41 22.65 -1.04
CA SER A 560 20.83 22.05 -2.32
C SER A 560 20.27 22.80 -3.54
N TYR A 561 19.02 23.29 -3.47
CA TYR A 561 18.40 24.07 -4.54
C TYR A 561 18.98 25.48 -4.68
N ILE A 562 19.32 26.14 -3.58
CA ILE A 562 19.94 27.47 -3.60
C ILE A 562 21.37 27.41 -4.18
N LEU A 563 22.14 26.37 -3.83
CA LEU A 563 23.45 26.14 -4.44
C LEU A 563 23.35 25.87 -5.94
N TYR A 564 22.34 25.09 -6.34
CA TYR A 564 22.07 24.81 -7.74
C TYR A 564 21.75 26.08 -8.54
N SER A 565 20.84 26.94 -8.06
CA SER A 565 20.43 28.14 -8.81
C SER A 565 21.55 29.16 -9.00
N LYS A 566 22.51 29.23 -8.08
CA LYS A 566 23.68 30.12 -8.17
C LYS A 566 24.83 29.56 -9.02
N ASN A 567 24.64 28.42 -9.70
CA ASN A 567 25.65 27.74 -10.51
C ASN A 567 26.96 27.40 -9.76
N ARG A 568 26.95 27.35 -8.42
CA ARG A 568 28.08 26.90 -7.59
C ARG A 568 27.97 25.40 -7.37
N ILE A 569 28.13 24.64 -8.45
CA ILE A 569 27.87 23.19 -8.48
C ILE A 569 29.09 22.43 -7.96
N ASP A 570 29.29 22.40 -6.65
CA ASP A 570 30.07 21.33 -6.00
C ASP A 570 29.13 20.18 -5.64
N THR A 571 28.62 19.46 -6.65
CA THR A 571 27.71 18.32 -6.44
C THR A 571 28.28 17.28 -5.47
N ASN A 572 29.61 17.10 -5.48
CA ASN A 572 30.30 16.18 -4.57
C ASN A 572 30.18 16.60 -3.11
N SER A 573 30.27 17.89 -2.78
CA SER A 573 30.16 18.35 -1.39
C SER A 573 28.74 18.19 -0.86
N ILE A 574 27.73 18.45 -1.71
CA ILE A 574 26.32 18.21 -1.38
C ILE A 574 26.07 16.71 -1.15
N PHE A 575 26.57 15.83 -2.03
CA PHE A 575 26.41 14.39 -1.87
C PHE A 575 27.11 13.86 -0.62
N GLU A 576 28.27 14.41 -0.27
CA GLU A 576 28.95 14.09 0.99
C GLU A 576 28.13 14.52 2.20
N LEU A 577 27.50 15.70 2.18
CA LEU A 577 26.60 16.16 3.23
C LEU A 577 25.39 15.23 3.39
N PHE A 578 24.74 14.84 2.30
CA PHE A 578 23.67 13.83 2.33
C PHE A 578 24.15 12.52 2.99
N ASN A 579 25.35 12.04 2.64
CA ASN A 579 25.91 10.82 3.22
C ASN A 579 26.22 10.97 4.72
N ARG A 580 26.70 12.13 5.16
CA ARG A 580 26.91 12.45 6.59
C ARG A 580 25.59 12.44 7.36
N CYS A 581 24.53 13.03 6.81
CA CYS A 581 23.19 12.99 7.42
C CYS A 581 22.64 11.55 7.49
N LEU A 582 22.84 10.75 6.44
CA LEU A 582 22.40 9.35 6.40
C LEU A 582 23.13 8.47 7.43
N THR A 583 24.44 8.67 7.61
CA THR A 583 25.24 7.94 8.61
C THR A 583 24.89 8.34 10.03
N HIS A 584 24.61 9.63 10.27
CA HIS A 584 24.14 10.12 11.55
C HIS A 584 22.79 9.49 11.95
N CYS A 585 21.89 9.31 10.98
CA CYS A 585 20.56 8.74 11.20
C CYS A 585 20.53 7.19 11.19
N ASN A 586 21.66 6.49 11.30
CA ASN A 586 21.68 5.01 11.24
C ASN A 586 20.83 4.32 12.32
N LYS A 587 20.60 4.98 13.46
CA LYS A 587 19.72 4.47 14.54
C LYS A 587 18.26 4.92 14.38
N CYS A 588 17.98 5.86 13.48
CA CYS A 588 16.69 6.51 13.32
C CYS A 588 16.11 6.18 11.95
N PHE A 589 15.40 5.05 11.86
CA PHE A 589 14.98 4.47 10.58
C PHE A 589 13.99 5.36 9.83
N ARG A 590 13.03 5.98 10.54
CA ARG A 590 12.00 6.84 9.93
C ARG A 590 12.63 8.06 9.28
N LEU A 591 13.56 8.71 9.98
CA LEU A 591 14.25 9.90 9.47
C LEU A 591 15.24 9.55 8.36
N GLN A 592 15.96 8.43 8.49
CA GLN A 592 16.88 7.97 7.46
C GLN A 592 16.17 7.67 6.14
N GLU A 593 15.00 7.04 6.18
CA GLU A 593 14.17 6.80 4.99
C GLU A 593 13.82 8.12 4.28
N ARG A 594 13.41 9.14 5.04
CA ARG A 594 13.10 10.48 4.48
C ARG A 594 14.32 11.12 3.84
N PHE A 595 15.51 10.99 4.42
CA PHE A 595 16.75 11.48 3.81
C PHE A 595 17.10 10.75 2.51
N TYR A 596 16.78 9.47 2.38
CA TYR A 596 16.90 8.77 1.09
C TYR A 596 15.90 9.32 0.07
N GLU A 597 14.64 9.54 0.45
CA GLU A 597 13.64 10.18 -0.43
C GLU A 597 14.11 11.55 -0.93
N THR A 598 14.66 12.38 -0.04
CA THR A 598 15.15 13.72 -0.39
C THR A 598 16.38 13.67 -1.30
N LYS A 599 17.34 12.78 -1.01
CA LYS A 599 18.54 12.59 -1.85
C LYS A 599 18.18 12.14 -3.25
N VAL A 600 17.28 11.15 -3.36
CA VAL A 600 16.83 10.60 -4.65
C VAL A 600 16.03 11.64 -5.43
N ALA A 601 15.14 12.39 -4.78
CA ALA A 601 14.41 13.49 -5.41
C ALA A 601 15.35 14.56 -5.99
N PHE A 602 16.40 14.93 -5.26
CA PHE A 602 17.42 15.88 -5.73
C PHE A 602 18.25 15.31 -6.89
N LEU A 603 18.66 14.05 -6.82
CA LEU A 603 19.40 13.38 -7.90
C LEU A 603 18.57 13.25 -9.19
N GLN A 604 17.28 12.96 -9.07
CA GLN A 604 16.36 12.93 -10.21
C GLN A 604 16.27 14.31 -10.86
N PHE A 605 16.14 15.37 -10.06
CA PHE A 605 16.16 16.75 -10.56
C PHE A 605 17.45 17.07 -11.33
N LEU A 606 18.62 16.66 -10.82
CA LEU A 606 19.91 16.85 -11.49
C LEU A 606 20.10 16.02 -12.75
N GLN A 607 19.43 14.87 -12.89
CA GLN A 607 19.57 14.00 -14.07
C GLN A 607 19.26 14.74 -15.38
N HIS A 608 18.34 15.70 -15.33
CA HIS A 608 17.95 16.49 -16.49
C HIS A 608 19.00 17.50 -16.94
N THR A 609 19.89 17.89 -16.04
CA THR A 609 20.86 18.97 -16.28
C THR A 609 22.29 18.44 -16.42
N VAL A 610 22.59 17.30 -15.78
CA VAL A 610 23.93 16.69 -15.77
C VAL A 610 23.87 15.21 -16.17
N GLN A 611 24.34 14.88 -17.38
CA GLN A 611 24.36 13.51 -17.94
C GLN A 611 25.13 12.48 -17.09
N LYS A 612 26.05 12.89 -16.22
CA LYS A 612 26.89 11.98 -15.41
C LYS A 612 26.24 11.46 -14.12
N VAL A 613 25.03 11.91 -13.78
CA VAL A 613 24.40 11.63 -12.47
C VAL A 613 23.58 10.32 -12.46
N GLU A 614 23.26 9.76 -13.63
CA GLU A 614 22.41 8.56 -13.74
C GLU A 614 22.96 7.34 -12.99
N ASN A 615 24.27 7.09 -13.07
CA ASN A 615 24.90 5.99 -12.32
C ASN A 615 24.84 6.19 -10.81
N VAL A 616 25.01 7.44 -10.34
CA VAL A 616 24.91 7.79 -8.91
C VAL A 616 23.47 7.63 -8.43
N LEU A 617 22.49 8.05 -9.23
CA LEU A 617 21.06 7.83 -8.96
C LEU A 617 20.75 6.33 -8.83
N ILE A 618 21.18 5.51 -9.80
CA ILE A 618 20.92 4.06 -9.77
C ILE A 618 21.57 3.41 -8.54
N ASN A 619 22.82 3.77 -8.22
CA ASN A 619 23.52 3.20 -7.07
C ASN A 619 22.85 3.59 -5.74
N THR A 620 22.52 4.87 -5.58
CA THR A 620 21.84 5.36 -4.36
C THR A 620 20.43 4.81 -4.21
N LEU A 621 19.71 4.61 -5.33
CA LEU A 621 18.40 3.98 -5.35
C LEU A 621 18.48 2.49 -4.96
N ASN A 622 19.48 1.75 -5.44
CA ASN A 622 19.70 0.36 -5.02
C ASN A 622 20.05 0.27 -3.53
N GLU A 623 20.96 1.11 -3.04
CA GLU A 623 21.30 1.20 -1.61
C GLU A 623 20.07 1.49 -0.74
N ALA A 624 19.20 2.41 -1.21
CA ALA A 624 17.98 2.78 -0.51
C ALA A 624 16.96 1.63 -0.51
N LEU A 625 16.76 0.94 -1.65
CA LEU A 625 15.83 -0.19 -1.76
C LEU A 625 16.32 -1.45 -1.03
N GLU A 626 17.63 -1.65 -0.87
CA GLU A 626 18.17 -2.72 -0.03
C GLU A 626 17.82 -2.53 1.45
N LYS A 627 17.78 -1.28 1.92
CA LYS A 627 17.39 -0.94 3.30
C LYS A 627 15.87 -0.80 3.47
N TYR A 628 15.20 -0.20 2.50
CA TYR A 628 13.79 0.20 2.53
C TYR A 628 13.04 -0.35 1.31
N PRO A 629 12.80 -1.67 1.25
CA PRO A 629 12.33 -2.34 0.03
C PRO A 629 10.89 -2.03 -0.36
N SER A 630 10.05 -1.52 0.54
CA SER A 630 8.62 -1.25 0.30
C SER A 630 8.27 0.22 0.15
N ASN A 631 9.26 1.11 0.09
CA ASN A 631 9.00 2.51 -0.19
C ASN A 631 8.45 2.67 -1.63
N LEU A 632 7.18 3.04 -1.75
CA LEU A 632 6.49 3.09 -3.04
C LEU A 632 7.02 4.20 -3.96
N PHE A 633 7.54 5.29 -3.39
CA PHE A 633 8.19 6.34 -4.16
C PHE A 633 9.50 5.85 -4.80
N LEU A 634 10.38 5.22 -4.03
CA LEU A 634 11.63 4.67 -4.57
C LEU A 634 11.36 3.58 -5.62
N LEU A 635 10.37 2.72 -5.37
CA LEU A 635 9.96 1.69 -6.32
C LEU A 635 9.36 2.28 -7.61
N SER A 636 8.64 3.41 -7.53
CA SER A 636 8.13 4.09 -8.71
C SER A 636 9.24 4.59 -9.64
N LEU A 637 10.31 5.14 -9.06
CA LEU A 637 11.48 5.59 -9.80
C LEU A 637 12.26 4.41 -10.38
N ASN A 638 12.38 3.32 -9.62
CA ASN A 638 12.98 2.10 -10.15
C ASN A 638 12.19 1.57 -11.36
N ALA A 639 10.86 1.53 -11.25
CA ALA A 639 9.99 1.06 -12.32
C ALA A 639 10.10 1.94 -13.59
N SER A 640 10.20 3.26 -13.42
CA SER A 640 10.38 4.19 -14.54
C SER A 640 11.74 3.99 -15.23
N ILE A 641 12.82 3.77 -14.48
CA ILE A 641 14.15 3.45 -15.03
C ILE A 641 14.11 2.10 -15.75
N GLU A 642 13.55 1.05 -15.12
CA GLU A 642 13.43 -0.29 -15.70
C GLU A 642 12.61 -0.30 -17.00
N SER A 643 11.56 0.53 -17.09
CA SER A 643 10.75 0.64 -18.30
C SER A 643 11.54 1.14 -19.52
N LYS A 644 12.60 1.94 -19.31
CA LYS A 644 13.44 2.55 -20.35
C LYS A 644 14.63 1.67 -20.76
N LEU A 645 14.93 0.58 -20.05
CA LEU A 645 16.07 -0.28 -20.36
C LEU A 645 15.91 -1.00 -21.73
N PRO A 646 16.97 -1.62 -22.29
CA PRO A 646 16.88 -2.46 -23.50
C PRO A 646 16.27 -3.85 -23.22
N TYR A 647 15.47 -4.40 -24.14
CA TYR A 647 14.59 -5.57 -23.94
C TYR A 647 15.26 -6.82 -23.34
N TRP A 648 16.57 -7.04 -23.54
CA TRP A 648 17.29 -8.17 -22.93
C TRP A 648 17.54 -7.98 -21.43
N LYS A 649 17.63 -6.74 -20.93
CA LYS A 649 17.80 -6.41 -19.51
C LYS A 649 16.43 -6.28 -18.83
N LEU A 650 16.14 -7.25 -17.98
CA LEU A 650 15.17 -7.10 -16.90
C LEU A 650 15.98 -7.42 -15.65
N LYS A 651 16.23 -6.43 -14.78
CA LYS A 651 16.95 -6.70 -13.54
C LYS A 651 16.01 -7.46 -12.62
N THR A 652 15.99 -8.78 -12.72
CA THR A 652 15.50 -9.64 -11.64
C THR A 652 16.56 -9.71 -10.55
N SER A 653 16.98 -8.55 -10.03
CA SER A 653 17.72 -8.52 -8.77
C SER A 653 16.67 -8.59 -7.67
N ASN A 654 16.63 -9.68 -6.91
CA ASN A 654 16.88 -9.62 -5.47
C ASN A 654 16.86 -11.00 -4.82
N LYS A 655 17.75 -11.14 -3.83
CA LYS A 655 17.93 -12.31 -2.96
C LYS A 655 16.73 -12.53 -2.00
N ARG A 656 15.70 -11.67 -2.04
CA ARG A 656 14.42 -11.75 -1.29
C ARG A 656 13.32 -11.05 -2.10
N TYR A 657 12.14 -11.67 -2.21
CA TYR A 657 11.02 -11.15 -3.00
C TYR A 657 10.12 -10.28 -2.12
N ASN A 658 10.23 -8.94 -2.23
CA ASN A 658 9.21 -8.06 -1.65
C ASN A 658 8.05 -7.91 -2.64
N ILE A 659 6.80 -8.10 -2.18
CA ILE A 659 5.61 -8.00 -3.02
C ILE A 659 5.49 -6.67 -3.76
N TRP A 660 5.82 -5.56 -3.11
CA TRP A 660 5.75 -4.24 -3.72
C TRP A 660 6.77 -4.08 -4.86
N SER A 661 7.96 -4.67 -4.72
CA SER A 661 8.97 -4.69 -5.79
C SER A 661 8.53 -5.51 -7.00
N ILE A 662 7.77 -6.59 -6.75
CA ILE A 662 7.21 -7.43 -7.81
C ILE A 662 6.13 -6.67 -8.57
N LEU A 663 5.22 -6.02 -7.84
CA LEU A 663 4.19 -5.18 -8.44
C LEU A 663 4.83 -4.03 -9.25
N ALA A 664 5.89 -3.40 -8.75
CA ALA A 664 6.68 -2.41 -9.50
C ALA A 664 7.21 -2.97 -10.83
N ASN A 665 7.77 -4.19 -10.80
CA ASN A 665 8.29 -4.85 -11.99
C ASN A 665 7.18 -5.25 -12.97
N CYS A 666 6.00 -5.66 -12.48
CA CYS A 666 4.82 -5.89 -13.31
C CYS A 666 4.40 -4.61 -14.04
N LEU A 667 4.37 -3.47 -13.35
CA LEU A 667 4.06 -2.16 -13.95
C LEU A 667 5.12 -1.73 -14.98
N ALA A 668 6.41 -1.84 -14.62
CA ALA A 668 7.52 -1.50 -15.50
C ALA A 668 7.50 -2.34 -16.79
N GLY A 669 7.25 -3.64 -16.65
CA GLY A 669 7.15 -4.55 -17.79
C GLY A 669 6.00 -4.22 -18.73
N ARG A 670 4.83 -3.86 -18.19
CA ARG A 670 3.66 -3.41 -18.96
C ARG A 670 3.91 -2.09 -19.67
N ALA A 671 4.41 -1.08 -18.97
CA ALA A 671 4.74 0.22 -19.54
C ALA A 671 5.74 0.09 -20.70
N ARG A 672 6.68 -0.85 -20.58
CA ARG A 672 7.65 -1.15 -21.64
C ARG A 672 7.03 -1.83 -22.86
N ILE A 673 6.10 -2.77 -22.68
CA ILE A 673 5.36 -3.39 -23.80
C ILE A 673 4.62 -2.30 -24.59
N ILE A 674 3.93 -1.40 -23.89
CA ILE A 674 3.22 -0.27 -24.49
C ILE A 674 4.19 0.65 -25.23
N HIS A 675 5.31 1.00 -24.60
CA HIS A 675 6.33 1.85 -25.21
C HIS A 675 6.91 1.23 -26.50
N LEU A 676 7.22 -0.06 -26.49
CA LEU A 676 7.74 -0.79 -27.66
C LEU A 676 6.71 -0.89 -28.78
N ASN A 677 5.43 -1.09 -28.45
CA ASN A 677 4.32 -1.07 -29.41
C ASN A 677 4.18 0.32 -30.06
N ASN A 678 4.26 1.39 -29.26
CA ASN A 678 4.17 2.76 -29.77
C ASN A 678 5.33 3.14 -30.70
N ILE A 679 6.51 2.55 -30.50
CA ILE A 679 7.68 2.72 -31.39
C ILE A 679 7.58 1.83 -32.65
N GLY A 680 6.65 0.87 -32.69
CA GLY A 680 6.47 -0.06 -33.82
C GLY A 680 7.43 -1.25 -33.81
N LEU A 681 8.05 -1.57 -32.68
CA LEU A 681 8.99 -2.69 -32.53
C LEU A 681 8.28 -3.99 -32.07
N GLU A 682 7.44 -4.55 -32.93
CA GLU A 682 6.59 -5.71 -32.61
C GLU A 682 7.38 -6.95 -32.12
N GLN A 683 8.51 -7.26 -32.75
CA GLN A 683 9.35 -8.41 -32.33
C GLN A 683 9.89 -8.24 -30.91
N SER A 684 10.30 -7.03 -30.54
CA SER A 684 10.82 -6.71 -29.20
C SER A 684 9.69 -6.72 -28.17
N SER A 685 8.51 -6.25 -28.56
CA SER A 685 7.30 -6.32 -27.73
C SER A 685 6.91 -7.76 -27.43
N ASN A 686 6.84 -8.63 -28.44
CA ASN A 686 6.56 -10.06 -28.28
C ASN A 686 7.60 -10.77 -27.40
N ALA A 687 8.89 -10.44 -27.55
CA ALA A 687 9.92 -10.96 -26.66
C ALA A 687 9.71 -10.53 -25.20
N MET A 688 9.28 -9.27 -24.97
CA MET A 688 8.96 -8.77 -23.65
C MET A 688 7.70 -9.41 -23.04
N ILE A 689 6.66 -9.64 -23.84
CA ILE A 689 5.45 -10.37 -23.41
C ILE A 689 5.84 -11.77 -22.93
N ASN A 690 6.65 -12.50 -23.69
CA ASN A 690 7.12 -13.84 -23.29
C ASN A 690 7.94 -13.80 -21.99
N LYS A 691 8.76 -12.77 -21.79
CA LYS A 691 9.47 -12.57 -20.52
C LYS A 691 8.52 -12.31 -19.36
N MET A 692 7.49 -11.48 -19.56
CA MET A 692 6.47 -11.23 -18.54
C MET A 692 5.67 -12.49 -18.21
N LEU A 693 5.32 -13.31 -19.20
CA LEU A 693 4.70 -14.61 -18.96
C LEU A 693 5.62 -15.53 -18.15
N SER A 694 6.91 -15.59 -18.46
CA SER A 694 7.88 -16.35 -17.67
C SER A 694 8.04 -15.80 -16.25
N PHE A 695 7.98 -14.48 -16.09
CA PHE A 695 8.03 -13.82 -14.80
C PHE A 695 6.82 -14.21 -13.95
N HIS A 696 5.60 -14.07 -14.47
CA HIS A 696 4.37 -14.49 -13.78
C HIS A 696 4.34 -15.98 -13.45
N LYS A 697 4.85 -16.86 -14.33
CA LYS A 697 5.02 -18.29 -14.03
C LYS A 697 6.02 -18.58 -12.91
N THR A 698 7.02 -17.72 -12.74
CA THR A 698 7.95 -17.83 -11.61
C THR A 698 7.23 -17.39 -10.34
N LEU A 699 6.47 -16.30 -10.39
CA LEU A 699 5.69 -15.79 -9.26
C LEU A 699 4.61 -16.75 -8.77
N SER A 700 4.00 -17.53 -9.65
CA SER A 700 2.98 -18.52 -9.27
C SER A 700 3.55 -19.71 -8.48
N ILE A 701 4.87 -19.91 -8.51
CA ILE A 701 5.56 -20.98 -7.76
C ILE A 701 6.17 -20.43 -6.46
N THR A 702 6.35 -19.12 -6.35
CA THR A 702 6.97 -18.50 -5.18
C THR A 702 5.99 -18.41 -4.00
N GLU A 703 6.25 -19.18 -2.95
CA GLU A 703 5.41 -19.28 -1.75
C GLU A 703 5.10 -17.93 -1.06
N GLU A 704 6.05 -16.99 -1.12
CA GLU A 704 5.90 -15.65 -0.52
C GLU A 704 4.83 -14.79 -1.22
N VAL A 705 4.52 -15.08 -2.49
CA VAL A 705 3.77 -14.18 -3.38
C VAL A 705 2.53 -14.83 -3.97
N GLN A 706 2.50 -16.16 -4.08
CA GLN A 706 1.41 -16.91 -4.72
C GLN A 706 0.02 -16.65 -4.09
N ASN A 707 -0.03 -16.23 -2.82
CA ASN A 707 -1.28 -15.91 -2.12
C ASN A 707 -1.77 -14.46 -2.35
N CYS A 708 -1.15 -13.68 -3.24
CA CYS A 708 -1.58 -12.32 -3.55
C CYS A 708 -2.62 -12.30 -4.69
N PRO A 709 -3.88 -11.91 -4.43
CA PRO A 709 -4.90 -11.81 -5.47
C PRO A 709 -4.51 -10.89 -6.62
N LEU A 710 -3.91 -9.73 -6.32
CA LEU A 710 -3.59 -8.74 -7.36
C LEU A 710 -2.53 -9.23 -8.35
N VAL A 711 -1.57 -10.06 -7.93
CA VAL A 711 -0.56 -10.66 -8.82
C VAL A 711 -1.22 -11.58 -9.85
N TRP A 712 -2.20 -12.38 -9.43
CA TRP A 712 -3.00 -13.22 -10.33
C TRP A 712 -3.85 -12.38 -11.28
N ARG A 713 -4.46 -11.31 -10.78
CA ARG A 713 -5.24 -10.37 -11.62
C ARG A 713 -4.36 -9.67 -12.66
N PHE A 714 -3.11 -9.32 -12.34
CA PHE A 714 -2.14 -8.83 -13.34
C PHE A 714 -1.80 -9.88 -14.38
N TYR A 715 -1.62 -11.14 -13.97
CA TYR A 715 -1.35 -12.23 -14.91
C TYR A 715 -2.53 -12.44 -15.87
N MET A 716 -3.73 -12.50 -15.32
CA MET A 716 -5.00 -12.56 -16.04
C MET A 716 -5.16 -11.39 -17.02
N LEU A 717 -4.89 -10.16 -16.57
CA LEU A 717 -4.94 -8.99 -17.44
C LEU A 717 -3.97 -9.09 -18.62
N LEU A 718 -2.73 -9.54 -18.39
CA LEU A 718 -1.74 -9.72 -19.43
C LEU A 718 -2.19 -10.72 -20.51
N LEU A 719 -2.90 -11.79 -20.13
CA LEU A 719 -3.47 -12.73 -21.10
C LEU A 719 -4.57 -12.08 -21.94
N ARG A 720 -5.42 -11.28 -21.29
CA ARG A 720 -6.58 -10.64 -21.92
C ARG A 720 -6.15 -9.57 -22.93
N GLU A 721 -5.19 -8.73 -22.58
CA GLU A 721 -4.70 -7.65 -23.46
C GLU A 721 -3.97 -8.13 -24.72
N HIS A 722 -3.50 -9.38 -24.71
CA HIS A 722 -2.75 -9.97 -25.82
C HIS A 722 -3.47 -11.18 -26.46
N ASP A 723 -4.77 -11.37 -26.17
CA ASP A 723 -5.60 -12.45 -26.72
C ASP A 723 -5.03 -13.87 -26.52
N LEU A 724 -4.31 -14.08 -25.41
CA LEU A 724 -3.69 -15.36 -25.04
C LEU A 724 -4.59 -16.20 -24.12
N SER A 725 -5.88 -15.87 -24.02
CA SER A 725 -6.85 -16.52 -23.12
C SER A 725 -7.18 -17.96 -23.53
N LYS A 726 -7.15 -18.28 -24.83
CA LYS A 726 -7.47 -19.63 -25.34
C LYS A 726 -6.54 -20.68 -24.71
N ASN A 727 -7.13 -21.68 -24.06
CA ASN A 727 -6.50 -22.78 -23.31
C ASN A 727 -5.74 -22.37 -22.02
N LYS A 728 -4.94 -21.29 -22.06
CA LYS A 728 -4.16 -20.84 -20.89
C LYS A 728 -5.01 -20.20 -19.80
N GLY A 729 -6.13 -19.58 -20.17
CA GLY A 729 -7.02 -18.89 -19.23
C GLY A 729 -7.58 -19.82 -18.16
N GLU A 730 -8.00 -21.01 -18.55
CA GLU A 730 -8.56 -22.03 -17.64
C GLU A 730 -7.48 -22.58 -16.69
N GLU A 731 -6.29 -22.90 -17.21
CA GLU A 731 -5.15 -23.36 -16.41
C GLU A 731 -4.80 -22.33 -15.32
N ILE A 732 -4.72 -21.06 -15.70
CA ILE A 732 -4.36 -19.97 -14.80
C ILE A 732 -5.48 -19.67 -13.81
N TYR A 733 -6.74 -19.81 -14.22
CA TYR A 733 -7.89 -19.75 -13.31
C TYR A 733 -7.79 -20.80 -12.20
N PHE A 734 -7.60 -22.07 -12.55
CA PHE A 734 -7.50 -23.13 -11.55
C PHE A 734 -6.30 -22.91 -10.62
N GLN A 735 -5.15 -22.49 -11.15
CA GLN A 735 -4.00 -22.14 -10.33
C GLN A 735 -4.32 -20.97 -9.37
N ALA A 736 -4.93 -19.89 -9.86
CA ALA A 736 -5.27 -18.74 -9.05
C ALA A 736 -6.27 -19.08 -7.93
N VAL A 737 -7.31 -19.87 -8.21
CA VAL A 737 -8.31 -20.29 -7.22
C VAL A 737 -7.69 -21.22 -6.17
N THR A 738 -6.76 -22.09 -6.56
CA THR A 738 -6.09 -22.97 -5.58
C THR A 738 -5.29 -22.19 -4.55
N GLN A 739 -4.71 -21.05 -4.92
CA GLN A 739 -3.89 -20.20 -4.04
C GLN A 739 -4.68 -19.07 -3.36
N CYS A 740 -5.75 -18.59 -4.00
CA CYS A 740 -6.56 -17.46 -3.54
C CYS A 740 -8.08 -17.78 -3.48
N PRO A 741 -8.52 -18.86 -2.78
CA PRO A 741 -9.91 -19.31 -2.79
C PRO A 741 -10.90 -18.33 -2.13
N TRP A 742 -10.42 -17.41 -1.28
CA TRP A 742 -11.27 -16.43 -0.59
C TRP A 742 -11.54 -15.15 -1.40
N SER A 743 -10.75 -14.89 -2.46
CA SER A 743 -10.78 -13.60 -3.14
C SER A 743 -11.78 -13.60 -4.29
N ARG A 744 -12.97 -13.02 -4.06
CA ARG A 744 -14.01 -12.86 -5.07
C ARG A 744 -13.48 -12.16 -6.34
N SER A 745 -12.61 -11.16 -6.19
CA SER A 745 -12.03 -10.42 -7.32
C SER A 745 -11.29 -11.30 -8.34
N VAL A 746 -10.70 -12.41 -7.90
CA VAL A 746 -10.01 -13.38 -8.77
C VAL A 746 -11.03 -14.17 -9.59
N TYR A 747 -12.15 -14.58 -9.00
CA TYR A 747 -13.22 -15.28 -9.71
C TYR A 747 -13.88 -14.39 -10.77
N ILE A 748 -14.12 -13.11 -10.45
CA ILE A 748 -14.69 -12.14 -11.39
C ILE A 748 -13.72 -11.90 -12.57
N SER A 749 -12.43 -11.68 -12.30
CA SER A 749 -11.42 -11.55 -13.36
C SER A 749 -11.25 -12.84 -14.19
N ALA A 750 -11.48 -14.01 -13.60
CA ALA A 750 -11.47 -15.27 -14.32
C ALA A 750 -12.69 -15.47 -15.23
N ALA A 751 -13.88 -15.03 -14.78
CA ALA A 751 -15.11 -15.07 -15.58
C ALA A 751 -14.98 -14.28 -16.89
N GLU A 752 -14.17 -13.22 -16.91
CA GLU A 752 -13.85 -12.46 -18.12
C GLU A 752 -12.94 -13.22 -19.09
N ILE A 753 -12.01 -14.04 -18.59
CA ILE A 753 -10.98 -14.73 -19.40
C ILE A 753 -11.47 -16.09 -19.89
N ALA A 754 -12.23 -16.81 -19.06
CA ALA A 754 -12.77 -18.13 -19.33
C ALA A 754 -14.31 -18.14 -19.21
N PRO A 755 -15.02 -17.38 -20.07
CA PRO A 755 -16.48 -17.29 -20.02
C PRO A 755 -17.20 -18.64 -20.26
N GLN A 756 -16.49 -19.61 -20.83
CA GLN A 756 -17.00 -20.95 -21.13
C GLN A 756 -17.28 -21.78 -19.87
N ILE A 757 -16.56 -21.48 -18.77
CA ILE A 757 -16.61 -22.21 -17.50
C ILE A 757 -17.44 -21.45 -16.46
N LEU A 758 -18.18 -20.41 -16.85
CA LEU A 758 -18.86 -19.51 -15.92
C LEU A 758 -19.75 -20.22 -14.89
N SER A 759 -20.50 -21.26 -15.28
CA SER A 759 -21.34 -22.02 -14.33
C SER A 759 -20.51 -22.68 -13.23
N GLN A 760 -19.39 -23.32 -13.58
CA GLN A 760 -18.50 -23.93 -12.60
C GLN A 760 -17.85 -22.87 -11.70
N ILE A 761 -17.54 -21.68 -12.26
CA ILE A 761 -17.04 -20.55 -11.47
C ILE A 761 -18.10 -20.15 -10.42
N GLN A 762 -19.36 -20.00 -10.83
CA GLN A 762 -20.47 -19.65 -9.94
C GLN A 762 -20.70 -20.71 -8.86
N ASP A 763 -20.70 -21.99 -9.22
CA ASP A 763 -20.84 -23.11 -8.28
C ASP A 763 -19.73 -23.08 -7.21
N LEU A 764 -18.49 -22.81 -7.62
CA LEU A 764 -17.35 -22.69 -6.69
C LEU A 764 -17.47 -21.45 -5.79
N ILE A 765 -17.93 -20.31 -6.32
CA ILE A 765 -18.18 -19.11 -5.49
C ILE A 765 -19.22 -19.44 -4.41
N GLN A 766 -20.29 -20.17 -4.76
CA GLN A 766 -21.32 -20.61 -3.82
C GLN A 766 -20.78 -21.64 -2.81
N GLU A 767 -20.02 -22.64 -3.26
CA GLU A 767 -19.40 -23.66 -2.39
C GLU A 767 -18.49 -23.04 -1.32
N LYS A 768 -17.75 -21.99 -1.70
CA LYS A 768 -16.86 -21.25 -0.81
C LYS A 768 -17.58 -20.20 0.03
N GLU A 769 -18.89 -20.02 -0.15
CA GLU A 769 -19.74 -19.05 0.56
C GLU A 769 -19.36 -17.58 0.26
N LEU A 770 -18.78 -17.32 -0.91
CA LEU A 770 -18.44 -15.97 -1.35
C LEU A 770 -19.70 -15.18 -1.76
N ARG A 771 -19.61 -13.85 -1.77
CA ARG A 771 -20.75 -13.00 -2.14
C ARG A 771 -21.01 -13.10 -3.65
N ILE A 772 -22.20 -13.59 -3.99
CA ILE A 772 -22.83 -13.43 -5.31
C ILE A 772 -23.98 -12.45 -5.11
N HIS A 773 -24.03 -11.39 -5.92
CA HIS A 773 -25.12 -10.41 -5.87
C HIS A 773 -26.29 -10.80 -6.77
N VAL A 774 -26.05 -11.53 -7.85
CA VAL A 774 -27.09 -12.02 -8.78
C VAL A 774 -26.90 -13.51 -9.00
N THR A 775 -27.89 -14.30 -8.59
CA THR A 775 -27.89 -15.73 -8.90
C THR A 775 -28.30 -15.97 -10.36
N PRO A 776 -27.85 -17.07 -11.01
CA PRO A 776 -28.29 -17.38 -12.37
C PRO A 776 -29.82 -17.55 -12.44
N ASP A 777 -30.43 -18.15 -11.43
CA ASP A 777 -31.89 -18.33 -11.34
C ASP A 777 -32.61 -16.97 -11.27
N GLU A 778 -32.09 -16.04 -10.46
CA GLU A 778 -32.61 -14.67 -10.39
C GLU A 778 -32.45 -13.95 -11.74
N LEU A 779 -31.32 -14.11 -12.42
CA LEU A 779 -31.08 -13.50 -13.73
C LEU A 779 -32.07 -14.00 -14.79
N ASP A 780 -32.44 -15.28 -14.74
CA ASP A 780 -33.45 -15.86 -15.62
C ASP A 780 -34.86 -15.35 -15.31
N ILE A 781 -35.19 -15.13 -14.03
CA ILE A 781 -36.44 -14.49 -13.60
C ILE A 781 -36.49 -13.03 -14.07
N LEU A 782 -35.40 -12.27 -13.91
CA LEU A 782 -35.32 -10.86 -14.31
C LEU A 782 -35.45 -10.66 -15.83
N ARG A 783 -35.23 -11.71 -16.63
CA ARG A 783 -35.40 -11.68 -18.10
C ARG A 783 -36.82 -12.02 -18.57
N GLY A 784 -37.59 -12.76 -17.77
CA GLY A 784 -38.93 -13.24 -18.10
C GLY A 784 -40.01 -12.24 -17.70
#